data_AF-A0A4R8KXW9-F1
#
_entry.id   AF-A0A4R8KXW9-F1
#
_cell.length_a   1.000
_cell.length_b   1.000
_cell.length_c   1.000
_cell.angle_alpha   90.00
_cell.angle_beta   90.00
_cell.angle_gamma   90.00
#
_symmetry.space_group_name_H-M   'P 1'
#
loop_
_entity.id
_entity.type
_entity.pdbx_description
1 polymer ?
#
loop_
_entity_poly.entity_id
_entity_poly.type
_entity_poly.pdbx_seq_one_letter_code
_entity_poly.pdbx_strand_id
1 'polypeptide(L)'
;MIVGTAGHIDHGKTTLTRALTGVHTDRLKEEQARGISIELGYAYLPLADGTVLGVIDVPGHEKFIRTMASGVTGIDFALLVVAADDGIMPQTHEHLAILQLLGVTRGAVALTKIDRADSARVAQVEAEIEALLAGTPLVGSPIFPTAASRDNDAGVAALLAHLTQVSRSLPQRDERRLFRLGVDRVFTLSGQGTIVTGTALAGMARVGDTLQLAPGGASARVRSIHAQNRAAETGMAGQRLALNLAGIDRERIERGNWIVAPELAQCSERIDVELTLLPDAGVQLKAWSPLHVHLGAAHQLARAVMLDGETLSPGQTGRVQLVFDAPMHGVPGDRFVVRNAQATQTVGGGMVLDPFGPARKRRSPARLAWLDALAAFVAQGDYAALLAQSPLGLRESLLVRLSLLPANAIALPADTRRIALRGGDALLLAPAAQAALEERVLAALAVFHARAPDEAGPELWRLKRIVDAEMEDALWSHLVEGLLARGELQARGASLHLPTHSVELTPQEQTVAEPLLAALLQGRFEPAWTRDLARDFGLAEDETRKLLRKLAKAGQISQVVHDLFYHQAALAELAQLVRELAQGAEEGGGLPAGSGAVGAATFRDASGLGRKRAIQVLEFFDRVGYTRRVGNGHLLRPQALWSYSAALPNS
;
A
#
# COMPACT_ATOMS: atom_id res chain seq x y z
N MET A 1 23.93 -11.10 -13.91
CA MET A 1 23.70 -9.87 -14.68
C MET A 1 22.83 -10.20 -15.88
N ILE A 2 21.75 -9.45 -16.12
CA ILE A 2 20.93 -9.57 -17.34
C ILE A 2 21.33 -8.46 -18.33
N VAL A 3 21.77 -8.86 -19.51
CA VAL A 3 22.07 -8.01 -20.66
C VAL A 3 20.92 -8.13 -21.65
N GLY A 4 20.32 -7.03 -22.09
CA GLY A 4 19.41 -7.07 -23.23
C GLY A 4 20.04 -6.50 -24.47
N THR A 5 19.89 -7.22 -25.58
CA THR A 5 20.30 -6.74 -26.89
C THR A 5 19.25 -5.79 -27.45
N ALA A 6 19.69 -4.71 -28.08
CA ALA A 6 18.81 -3.74 -28.71
C ALA A 6 19.44 -3.31 -30.02
N GLY A 7 18.65 -3.20 -31.09
CA GLY A 7 19.16 -2.71 -32.38
C GLY A 7 18.25 -3.11 -33.53
N HIS A 8 18.48 -2.52 -34.70
CA HIS A 8 17.71 -2.79 -35.91
C HIS A 8 17.73 -4.27 -36.30
N ILE A 9 16.71 -4.70 -37.05
CA ILE A 9 16.68 -6.02 -37.66
C ILE A 9 17.94 -6.25 -38.53
N ASP A 10 18.41 -7.48 -38.60
CA ASP A 10 19.59 -7.87 -39.39
C ASP A 10 20.92 -7.18 -39.06
N HIS A 11 21.00 -6.43 -37.95
CA HIS A 11 22.26 -5.93 -37.40
C HIS A 11 23.04 -6.98 -36.59
N GLY A 12 22.69 -8.28 -36.70
CA GLY A 12 23.50 -9.35 -36.12
C GLY A 12 23.35 -9.58 -34.61
N LYS A 13 22.25 -9.15 -33.98
CA LYS A 13 21.96 -9.39 -32.53
C LYS A 13 22.05 -10.87 -32.14
N THR A 14 21.38 -11.74 -32.89
CA THR A 14 21.34 -13.19 -32.67
C THR A 14 22.70 -13.83 -32.91
N THR A 15 23.39 -13.43 -33.98
CA THR A 15 24.76 -13.87 -34.29
C THR A 15 25.72 -13.50 -33.17
N LEU A 16 25.65 -12.27 -32.67
CA LEU A 16 26.47 -11.81 -31.55
C LEU A 16 26.13 -12.57 -30.26
N THR A 17 24.85 -12.81 -29.99
CA THR A 17 24.41 -13.59 -28.82
C THR A 17 24.97 -15.01 -28.86
N ARG A 18 24.94 -15.65 -30.03
CA ARG A 18 25.57 -16.97 -30.25
C ARG A 18 27.08 -16.90 -30.05
N ALA A 19 27.76 -15.90 -30.61
CA ALA A 19 29.21 -15.75 -30.46
C ALA A 19 29.63 -15.53 -29.00
N LEU A 20 28.82 -14.81 -28.21
CA LEU A 20 29.07 -14.58 -26.78
C LEU A 20 28.78 -15.80 -25.91
N THR A 21 27.71 -16.55 -26.18
CA THR A 21 27.16 -17.55 -25.25
C THR A 21 27.27 -18.99 -25.72
N GLY A 22 27.51 -19.21 -27.02
CA GLY A 22 27.41 -20.52 -27.67
C GLY A 22 25.97 -21.03 -27.86
N VAL A 23 24.95 -20.27 -27.46
CA VAL A 23 23.55 -20.70 -27.49
C VAL A 23 22.83 -20.10 -28.70
N HIS A 24 22.05 -20.93 -29.40
CA HIS A 24 21.12 -20.47 -30.44
C HIS A 24 19.82 -19.96 -29.82
N THR A 25 19.49 -18.69 -30.06
CA THR A 25 18.28 -18.05 -29.53
C THR A 25 17.04 -18.27 -30.41
N ASP A 26 17.21 -18.53 -31.71
CA ASP A 26 16.11 -18.82 -32.65
C ASP A 26 15.56 -20.25 -32.43
N ARG A 27 14.40 -20.34 -31.79
CA ARG A 27 13.79 -21.63 -31.41
C ARG A 27 12.66 -22.04 -32.33
N LEU A 28 11.97 -21.09 -32.96
CA LEU A 28 10.85 -21.39 -33.85
C LEU A 28 11.36 -21.73 -35.25
N LYS A 29 10.73 -22.72 -35.89
CA LYS A 29 11.02 -23.06 -37.30
C LYS A 29 10.83 -21.87 -38.24
N GLU A 30 9.91 -20.96 -37.90
CA GLU A 30 9.65 -19.73 -38.65
C GLU A 30 10.78 -18.69 -38.48
N GLU A 31 11.35 -18.55 -37.28
CA GLU A 31 12.51 -17.67 -37.03
C GLU A 31 13.71 -18.13 -37.86
N GLN A 32 13.98 -19.43 -37.85
CA GLN A 32 15.09 -20.05 -38.60
C GLN A 32 14.90 -19.96 -40.12
N ALA A 33 13.67 -20.08 -40.61
CA ALA A 33 13.37 -20.01 -42.04
C ALA A 33 13.45 -18.58 -42.59
N ARG A 34 13.15 -17.57 -41.76
CA ARG A 34 13.05 -16.16 -42.17
C ARG A 34 14.25 -15.32 -41.75
N GLY A 35 15.12 -15.83 -40.87
CA GLY A 35 16.27 -15.11 -40.34
C GLY A 35 15.92 -13.96 -39.39
N ILE A 36 14.70 -13.97 -38.82
CA ILE A 36 14.20 -12.90 -37.95
C ILE A 36 13.81 -13.47 -36.58
N SER A 37 14.17 -12.80 -35.49
CA SER A 37 13.70 -13.16 -34.14
C SER A 37 12.28 -12.65 -33.91
N ILE A 38 11.39 -13.54 -33.46
CA ILE A 38 9.95 -13.29 -33.27
C ILE A 38 9.62 -13.28 -31.77
N GLU A 39 10.12 -14.25 -31.02
CA GLU A 39 10.03 -14.32 -29.56
C GLU A 39 11.30 -13.78 -28.87
N LEU A 40 11.23 -13.54 -27.56
CA LEU A 40 12.42 -13.25 -26.76
C LEU A 40 13.32 -14.48 -26.72
N GLY A 41 14.54 -14.33 -27.22
CA GLY A 41 15.60 -15.31 -27.08
C GLY A 41 16.26 -15.19 -25.71
N TYR A 42 16.62 -16.32 -25.09
CA TYR A 42 17.33 -16.31 -23.82
C TYR A 42 18.55 -17.23 -23.92
N ALA A 43 19.71 -16.66 -23.64
CA ALA A 43 20.98 -17.36 -23.57
C ALA A 43 21.63 -17.10 -22.21
N TYR A 44 22.24 -18.14 -21.62
CA TYR A 44 22.89 -18.03 -20.32
C TYR A 44 24.32 -18.53 -20.43
N LEU A 45 25.28 -17.72 -20.00
CA LEU A 45 26.69 -18.04 -19.94
C LEU A 45 27.14 -18.04 -18.47
N PRO A 46 27.44 -19.22 -17.89
CA PRO A 46 28.09 -19.31 -16.60
C PRO A 46 29.52 -18.74 -16.68
N LEU A 47 29.87 -17.86 -15.74
CA LEU A 47 31.20 -17.27 -15.61
C LEU A 47 32.02 -18.07 -14.57
N ALA A 48 33.35 -17.92 -14.61
CA ALA A 48 34.27 -18.69 -13.77
C ALA A 48 34.10 -18.43 -12.26
N ASP A 49 33.56 -17.27 -11.87
CA ASP A 49 33.28 -16.90 -10.48
C ASP A 49 31.89 -17.38 -9.98
N GLY A 50 31.19 -18.17 -10.79
CA GLY A 50 29.87 -18.71 -10.47
C GLY A 50 28.71 -17.76 -10.78
N THR A 51 28.99 -16.51 -11.18
CA THR A 51 27.92 -15.63 -11.70
C THR A 51 27.44 -16.11 -13.07
N VAL A 52 26.20 -15.77 -13.42
CA VAL A 52 25.63 -16.10 -14.74
C VAL A 52 25.28 -14.82 -15.47
N LEU A 53 25.82 -14.70 -16.68
CA LEU A 53 25.45 -13.69 -17.66
C LEU A 53 24.23 -14.19 -18.42
N GLY A 54 23.09 -13.53 -18.27
CA GLY A 54 21.90 -13.79 -19.07
C GLY A 54 21.81 -12.78 -20.20
N VAL A 55 21.78 -13.23 -21.44
CA VAL A 55 21.52 -12.39 -22.61
C VAL A 55 20.09 -12.60 -23.05
N ILE A 56 19.31 -11.53 -23.07
CA ILE A 56 17.96 -11.48 -23.63
C ILE A 56 18.09 -10.92 -25.03
N ASP A 57 17.84 -11.77 -26.02
CA ASP A 57 17.82 -11.38 -27.42
C ASP A 57 16.45 -10.82 -27.75
N VAL A 58 16.39 -9.51 -27.98
CA VAL A 58 15.13 -8.79 -28.11
C VAL A 58 14.80 -8.59 -29.59
N PRO A 59 13.59 -8.95 -30.04
CA PRO A 59 13.20 -8.81 -31.44
C PRO A 59 13.22 -7.34 -31.85
N GLY A 60 13.86 -7.04 -32.98
CA GLY A 60 14.09 -5.65 -33.41
C GLY A 60 12.95 -5.01 -34.21
N HIS A 61 11.93 -5.77 -34.60
CA HIS A 61 10.87 -5.28 -35.48
C HIS A 61 9.84 -4.44 -34.69
N GLU A 62 9.35 -3.36 -35.31
CA GLU A 62 8.26 -2.49 -34.78
C GLU A 62 7.04 -3.25 -34.23
N LYS A 63 6.66 -4.40 -34.82
CA LYS A 63 5.52 -5.22 -34.40
C LYS A 63 5.78 -6.00 -33.11
N PHE A 64 7.04 -6.12 -32.69
CA PHE A 64 7.46 -6.91 -31.54
C PHE A 64 7.92 -6.06 -30.36
N ILE A 65 7.64 -4.75 -30.37
CA ILE A 65 7.89 -3.87 -29.22
C ILE A 65 7.08 -4.30 -28.00
N ARG A 66 5.86 -4.84 -28.20
CA ARG A 66 5.10 -5.48 -27.10
C ARG A 66 5.90 -6.61 -26.45
N THR A 67 6.62 -7.37 -27.25
CA THR A 67 7.49 -8.46 -26.81
C THR A 67 8.79 -7.92 -26.19
N MET A 68 9.34 -6.85 -26.74
CA MET A 68 10.48 -6.12 -26.16
C MET A 68 10.18 -5.56 -24.77
N ALA A 69 9.12 -4.77 -24.61
CA ALA A 69 8.79 -4.09 -23.35
C ALA A 69 8.62 -5.09 -22.19
N SER A 70 8.08 -6.28 -22.48
CA SER A 70 7.95 -7.37 -21.50
C SER A 70 9.25 -8.09 -21.13
N GLY A 71 10.25 -8.06 -22.02
CA GLY A 71 11.55 -8.71 -21.84
C GLY A 71 12.62 -7.79 -21.26
N VAL A 72 12.42 -6.47 -21.39
CA VAL A 72 13.36 -5.44 -20.91
C VAL A 72 13.21 -5.15 -19.41
N THR A 73 12.09 -5.54 -18.79
CA THR A 73 11.93 -5.37 -17.35
C THR A 73 12.90 -6.27 -16.58
N GLY A 74 13.83 -5.66 -15.86
CA GLY A 74 14.90 -6.36 -15.14
C GLY A 74 16.22 -6.46 -15.90
N ILE A 75 16.40 -5.71 -17.00
CA ILE A 75 17.71 -5.52 -17.64
C ILE A 75 18.62 -4.72 -16.70
N ASP A 76 19.80 -5.26 -16.44
CA ASP A 76 20.86 -4.58 -15.68
C ASP A 76 21.77 -3.75 -16.61
N PHE A 77 21.89 -4.15 -17.88
CA PHE A 77 22.84 -3.60 -18.85
C PHE A 77 22.31 -3.67 -20.29
N ALA A 78 22.37 -2.56 -21.03
CA ALA A 78 21.99 -2.52 -22.44
C ALA A 78 23.17 -2.87 -23.36
N LEU A 79 22.94 -3.70 -24.37
CA LEU A 79 23.88 -3.93 -25.46
C LEU A 79 23.26 -3.44 -26.77
N LEU A 80 23.65 -2.24 -27.20
CA LEU A 80 23.17 -1.66 -28.46
C LEU A 80 23.98 -2.25 -29.62
N VAL A 81 23.30 -2.86 -30.59
CA VAL A 81 23.92 -3.54 -31.73
C VAL A 81 23.66 -2.72 -32.99
N VAL A 82 24.74 -2.21 -33.57
CA VAL A 82 24.73 -1.39 -34.78
C VAL A 82 25.59 -2.08 -35.82
N ALA A 83 25.15 -2.16 -37.07
CA ALA A 83 25.96 -2.74 -38.13
C ALA A 83 26.79 -1.65 -38.81
N ALA A 84 28.07 -1.92 -39.10
CA ALA A 84 28.97 -0.94 -39.70
C ALA A 84 28.64 -0.61 -41.17
N ASP A 85 27.99 -1.55 -41.88
CA ASP A 85 27.49 -1.32 -43.24
C ASP A 85 26.29 -0.36 -43.24
N ASP A 86 25.25 -0.67 -42.46
CA ASP A 86 23.99 0.07 -42.45
C ASP A 86 24.06 1.37 -41.60
N GLY A 87 24.83 1.38 -40.51
CA GLY A 87 24.89 2.49 -39.57
C GLY A 87 23.66 2.58 -38.66
N ILE A 88 23.31 3.79 -38.22
CA ILE A 88 22.18 4.02 -37.31
C ILE A 88 20.86 4.01 -38.09
N MET A 89 19.90 3.22 -37.60
CA MET A 89 18.60 3.02 -38.23
C MET A 89 17.45 3.49 -37.31
N PRO A 90 16.23 3.74 -37.82
CA PRO A 90 15.10 4.22 -37.00
C PRO A 90 14.78 3.33 -35.78
N GLN A 91 14.89 2.01 -35.92
CA GLN A 91 14.69 1.07 -34.79
C GLN A 91 15.79 1.22 -33.72
N THR A 92 17.01 1.63 -34.09
CA THR A 92 18.07 1.94 -33.14
C THR A 92 17.68 3.13 -32.26
N HIS A 93 17.11 4.19 -32.84
CA HIS A 93 16.57 5.32 -32.09
C HIS A 93 15.41 4.90 -31.18
N GLU A 94 14.45 4.13 -31.69
CA GLU A 94 13.29 3.71 -30.90
C GLU A 94 13.69 2.81 -29.73
N HIS A 95 14.60 1.85 -29.94
CA HIS A 95 15.09 1.00 -28.86
C HIS A 95 15.87 1.78 -27.81
N LEU A 96 16.70 2.73 -28.25
CA LEU A 96 17.42 3.61 -27.34
C LEU A 96 16.45 4.45 -26.50
N ALA A 97 15.39 4.98 -27.10
CA ALA A 97 14.34 5.69 -26.37
C ALA A 97 13.65 4.79 -25.34
N ILE A 98 13.31 3.55 -25.70
CA ILE A 98 12.67 2.61 -24.77
C ILE A 98 13.60 2.23 -23.62
N LEU A 99 14.89 1.98 -23.87
CA LEU A 99 15.88 1.69 -22.83
C LEU A 99 16.00 2.87 -21.84
N GLN A 100 15.96 4.11 -22.34
CA GLN A 100 15.96 5.31 -21.51
C GLN A 100 14.70 5.41 -20.64
N LEU A 101 13.53 5.20 -21.23
CA LEU A 101 12.25 5.21 -20.50
C LEU A 101 12.19 4.11 -19.43
N LEU A 102 12.84 2.97 -19.69
CA LEU A 102 12.95 1.87 -18.74
C LEU A 102 14.09 2.05 -17.72
N GLY A 103 14.77 3.20 -17.74
CA GLY A 103 15.76 3.60 -16.72
C GLY A 103 17.08 2.86 -16.83
N VAL A 104 17.42 2.29 -17.99
CA VAL A 104 18.70 1.61 -18.20
C VAL A 104 19.80 2.66 -18.41
N THR A 105 20.74 2.74 -17.45
CA THR A 105 21.81 3.75 -17.41
C THR A 105 23.21 3.18 -17.67
N ARG A 106 23.33 1.86 -17.86
CA ARG A 106 24.59 1.18 -18.14
C ARG A 106 24.48 0.44 -19.46
N GLY A 107 25.49 0.56 -20.31
CA GLY A 107 25.50 -0.16 -21.56
C GLY A 107 26.84 -0.14 -22.29
N ALA A 108 26.85 -0.87 -23.42
CA ALA A 108 27.93 -0.89 -24.39
C ALA A 108 27.34 -0.97 -25.80
N VAL A 109 28.15 -0.63 -26.80
CA VAL A 109 27.77 -0.75 -28.21
C VAL A 109 28.60 -1.85 -28.87
N ALA A 110 27.93 -2.79 -29.53
CA ALA A 110 28.57 -3.73 -30.43
C ALA A 110 28.41 -3.22 -31.87
N LEU A 111 29.50 -2.72 -32.44
CA LEU A 111 29.57 -2.34 -33.85
C LEU A 111 29.89 -3.60 -34.66
N THR A 112 28.86 -4.22 -35.21
CA THR A 112 28.93 -5.52 -35.90
C THR A 112 29.23 -5.36 -37.39
N LYS A 113 29.51 -6.49 -38.07
CA LYS A 113 29.77 -6.56 -39.51
C LYS A 113 30.94 -5.68 -39.98
N ILE A 114 31.95 -5.50 -39.14
CA ILE A 114 33.16 -4.73 -39.50
C ILE A 114 33.95 -5.39 -40.65
N ASP A 115 33.70 -6.67 -40.90
CA ASP A 115 34.24 -7.42 -42.04
C ASP A 115 33.65 -6.99 -43.39
N ARG A 116 32.56 -6.20 -43.38
CA ARG A 116 31.85 -5.70 -44.56
C ARG A 116 32.01 -4.21 -44.81
N ALA A 117 32.69 -3.49 -43.91
CA ALA A 117 32.92 -2.06 -43.99
C ALA A 117 34.43 -1.76 -43.99
N ASP A 118 34.84 -0.70 -44.66
CA ASP A 118 36.22 -0.22 -44.58
C ASP A 118 36.48 0.56 -43.27
N SER A 119 37.74 0.83 -42.96
CA SER A 119 38.11 1.51 -41.71
C SER A 119 37.56 2.94 -41.62
N ALA A 120 37.37 3.61 -42.76
CA ALA A 120 36.81 4.97 -42.78
C ALA A 120 35.32 4.95 -42.42
N ARG A 121 34.57 3.98 -42.96
CA ARG A 121 33.16 3.78 -42.63
C ARG A 121 32.96 3.36 -41.18
N VAL A 122 33.80 2.46 -40.67
CA VAL A 122 33.76 2.07 -39.23
C VAL A 122 33.94 3.30 -38.34
N ALA A 123 34.98 4.10 -38.57
CA ALA A 123 35.22 5.32 -37.79
C ALA A 123 34.09 6.36 -37.92
N GLN A 124 33.47 6.48 -39.10
CA GLN A 124 32.30 7.33 -39.29
C GLN A 124 31.12 6.88 -38.43
N VAL A 125 30.79 5.59 -38.47
CA VAL A 125 29.66 5.04 -37.69
C VAL A 125 29.93 5.12 -36.19
N GLU A 126 31.18 4.94 -35.74
CA GLU A 126 31.57 5.18 -34.34
C GLU A 126 31.25 6.62 -33.91
N ALA A 127 31.65 7.61 -34.69
CA ALA A 127 31.35 9.02 -34.39
C ALA A 127 29.83 9.32 -34.40
N GLU A 128 29.08 8.72 -35.31
CA GLU A 128 27.61 8.81 -35.34
C GLU A 128 26.97 8.22 -34.08
N ILE A 129 27.48 7.07 -33.60
CA ILE A 129 27.03 6.42 -32.36
C ILE A 129 27.33 7.31 -31.15
N GLU A 130 28.54 7.85 -31.06
CA GLU A 130 28.91 8.77 -29.97
C GLU A 130 27.99 9.99 -29.92
N ALA A 131 27.69 10.59 -31.08
CA ALA A 131 26.75 11.70 -31.20
C ALA A 131 25.33 11.32 -30.78
N LEU A 132 24.86 10.12 -31.16
CA LEU A 132 23.56 9.59 -30.74
C LEU A 132 23.47 9.42 -29.22
N LEU A 133 24.53 8.93 -28.58
CA LEU A 133 24.54 8.64 -27.15
C LEU A 133 24.79 9.87 -26.26
N ALA A 134 25.37 10.95 -26.80
CA ALA A 134 25.76 12.14 -26.05
C ALA A 134 24.64 12.78 -25.21
N GLY A 135 23.40 12.72 -25.69
CA GLY A 135 22.21 13.25 -24.99
C GLY A 135 21.49 12.25 -24.09
N THR A 136 22.08 11.07 -23.83
CA THR A 136 21.41 9.95 -23.16
C THR A 136 22.18 9.51 -21.90
N PRO A 137 21.56 8.74 -21.00
CA PRO A 137 22.24 8.11 -19.88
C PRO A 137 23.36 7.14 -20.27
N LEU A 138 23.44 6.75 -21.55
CA LEU A 138 24.46 5.85 -22.10
C LEU A 138 25.65 6.61 -22.71
N VAL A 139 25.77 7.92 -22.49
CA VAL A 139 26.93 8.71 -22.89
C VAL A 139 28.24 8.07 -22.39
N GLY A 140 29.25 8.01 -23.26
CA GLY A 140 30.55 7.41 -22.93
C GLY A 140 30.54 5.87 -22.85
N SER A 141 29.46 5.20 -23.29
CA SER A 141 29.44 3.74 -23.40
C SER A 141 30.53 3.26 -24.36
N PRO A 142 31.32 2.23 -24.01
CA PRO A 142 32.37 1.71 -24.88
C PRO A 142 31.80 1.07 -26.14
N ILE A 143 32.47 1.32 -27.27
CA ILE A 143 32.14 0.74 -28.56
C ILE A 143 33.12 -0.41 -28.85
N PHE A 144 32.58 -1.57 -29.19
CA PHE A 144 33.32 -2.78 -29.54
C PHE A 144 33.09 -3.12 -31.01
N PRO A 145 34.07 -2.86 -31.90
CA PRO A 145 34.05 -3.33 -33.28
C PRO A 145 34.17 -4.85 -33.30
N THR A 146 33.21 -5.55 -33.90
CA THR A 146 33.15 -7.02 -33.91
C THR A 146 32.80 -7.58 -35.29
N ALA A 147 33.44 -8.69 -35.65
CA ALA A 147 33.01 -9.55 -36.76
C ALA A 147 32.48 -10.86 -36.18
N ALA A 148 31.33 -10.81 -35.50
CA ALA A 148 30.74 -11.94 -34.76
C ALA A 148 30.43 -13.20 -35.60
N SER A 149 30.52 -13.11 -36.93
CA SER A 149 30.45 -14.25 -37.85
C SER A 149 31.74 -15.09 -37.88
N ARG A 150 32.87 -14.55 -37.43
CA ARG A 150 34.18 -15.22 -37.39
C ARG A 150 34.37 -15.90 -36.05
N ASP A 151 34.88 -17.13 -36.08
CA ASP A 151 35.28 -17.84 -34.87
C ASP A 151 36.43 -17.11 -34.17
N ASN A 152 36.35 -16.99 -32.83
CA ASN A 152 37.35 -16.33 -31.98
C ASN A 152 37.65 -14.87 -32.35
N ASP A 153 36.65 -14.10 -32.79
CA ASP A 153 36.76 -12.67 -33.04
C ASP A 153 37.26 -11.91 -31.79
N ALA A 154 38.30 -11.09 -31.96
CA ALA A 154 38.92 -10.35 -30.86
C ALA A 154 37.96 -9.31 -30.25
N GLY A 155 37.08 -8.72 -31.06
CA GLY A 155 36.06 -7.77 -30.60
C GLY A 155 35.01 -8.43 -29.71
N VAL A 156 34.51 -9.60 -30.10
CA VAL A 156 33.60 -10.41 -29.27
C VAL A 156 34.27 -10.79 -27.94
N ALA A 157 35.55 -11.20 -27.98
CA ALA A 157 36.30 -11.54 -26.77
C ALA A 157 36.48 -10.32 -25.84
N ALA A 158 36.79 -9.14 -26.39
CA ALA A 158 36.91 -7.90 -25.63
C ALA A 158 35.57 -7.47 -25.00
N LEU A 159 34.46 -7.58 -25.76
CA LEU A 159 33.12 -7.33 -25.25
C LEU A 159 32.77 -8.28 -24.10
N LEU A 160 33.05 -9.57 -24.24
CA LEU A 160 32.80 -10.56 -23.18
C LEU A 160 33.61 -10.27 -21.91
N ALA A 161 34.89 -9.87 -22.06
CA ALA A 161 35.73 -9.47 -20.94
C ALA A 161 35.15 -8.24 -20.22
N HIS A 162 34.69 -7.24 -20.96
CA HIS A 162 34.03 -6.07 -20.41
C HIS A 162 32.73 -6.42 -19.67
N LEU A 163 31.85 -7.22 -20.27
CA LEU A 163 30.61 -7.67 -19.62
C LEU A 163 30.91 -8.47 -18.34
N THR A 164 31.94 -9.31 -18.36
CA THR A 164 32.40 -10.05 -17.17
C THR A 164 32.86 -9.08 -16.07
N GLN A 165 33.64 -8.06 -16.41
CA GLN A 165 34.09 -7.05 -15.45
C GLN A 165 32.92 -6.25 -14.86
N VAL A 166 31.99 -5.78 -15.69
CA VAL A 166 30.81 -5.02 -15.24
C VAL A 166 29.90 -5.87 -14.36
N SER A 167 29.76 -7.17 -14.66
CA SER A 167 28.93 -8.07 -13.85
C SER A 167 29.37 -8.12 -12.38
N ARG A 168 30.66 -7.91 -12.11
CA ARG A 168 31.26 -7.90 -10.76
C ARG A 168 31.07 -6.58 -10.03
N SER A 169 30.82 -5.48 -10.74
CA SER A 169 30.63 -4.14 -10.16
C SER A 169 29.16 -3.77 -9.98
N LEU A 170 28.22 -4.66 -10.33
CA LEU A 170 26.81 -4.45 -10.06
C LEU A 170 26.52 -4.54 -8.57
N PRO A 171 25.70 -3.65 -8.02
CA PRO A 171 25.28 -3.73 -6.63
C PRO A 171 24.53 -5.05 -6.39
N GLN A 172 24.76 -5.67 -5.23
CA GLN A 172 23.97 -6.81 -4.83
C GLN A 172 22.51 -6.40 -4.63
N ARG A 173 21.58 -7.25 -5.08
CA ARG A 173 20.15 -7.02 -4.87
C ARG A 173 19.80 -7.30 -3.41
N ASP A 174 18.90 -6.51 -2.85
CA ASP A 174 18.44 -6.71 -1.47
C ASP A 174 17.58 -7.97 -1.35
N GLU A 175 18.17 -9.03 -0.81
CA GLU A 175 17.54 -10.34 -0.63
C GLU A 175 16.39 -10.33 0.37
N ARG A 176 16.28 -9.29 1.21
CA ARG A 176 15.19 -9.14 2.18
C ARG A 176 13.87 -8.78 1.51
N ARG A 177 13.90 -8.30 0.26
CA ARG A 177 12.68 -7.94 -0.46
C ARG A 177 11.76 -9.13 -0.63
N LEU A 178 10.47 -8.87 -0.62
CA LEU A 178 9.42 -9.82 -0.87
C LEU A 178 9.45 -10.30 -2.33
N PHE A 179 9.14 -11.58 -2.53
CA PHE A 179 9.24 -12.21 -3.84
C PHE A 179 8.25 -11.61 -4.84
N ARG A 180 8.72 -11.35 -6.05
CA ARG A 180 7.91 -10.84 -7.15
C ARG A 180 8.47 -11.28 -8.50
N LEU A 181 7.68 -12.04 -9.25
CA LEU A 181 8.04 -12.56 -10.57
C LEU A 181 7.00 -12.15 -11.62
N GLY A 182 7.46 -11.55 -12.72
CA GLY A 182 6.61 -11.20 -13.86
C GLY A 182 6.50 -12.38 -14.82
N VAL A 183 5.28 -12.86 -15.08
CA VAL A 183 5.02 -14.04 -15.91
C VAL A 183 5.18 -13.70 -17.39
N ASP A 184 6.09 -14.39 -18.07
CA ASP A 184 6.34 -14.27 -19.52
C ASP A 184 5.64 -15.37 -20.34
N ARG A 185 5.57 -16.60 -19.81
CA ARG A 185 4.91 -17.74 -20.46
C ARG A 185 4.27 -18.65 -19.41
N VAL A 186 3.21 -19.32 -19.83
CA VAL A 186 2.49 -20.32 -19.03
C VAL A 186 2.26 -21.55 -19.89
N PHE A 187 2.60 -22.72 -19.37
CA PHE A 187 2.35 -23.98 -20.03
C PHE A 187 2.13 -25.09 -19.01
N THR A 188 1.63 -26.23 -19.48
CA THR A 188 1.38 -27.41 -18.66
C THR A 188 2.27 -28.54 -19.14
N LEU A 189 2.97 -29.20 -18.23
CA LEU A 189 3.63 -30.47 -18.51
C LEU A 189 2.77 -31.62 -17.97
N SER A 190 2.59 -32.66 -18.78
CA SER A 190 1.80 -33.84 -18.40
C SER A 190 2.31 -34.42 -17.08
N GLY A 191 1.41 -34.57 -16.10
CA GLY A 191 1.73 -35.09 -14.77
C GLY A 191 2.41 -34.12 -13.80
N GLN A 192 2.84 -32.93 -14.22
CA GLN A 192 3.57 -31.99 -13.34
C GLN A 192 2.73 -30.81 -12.86
N GLY A 193 1.75 -30.36 -13.65
CA GLY A 193 0.86 -29.23 -13.31
C GLY A 193 1.14 -27.99 -14.15
N THR A 194 0.72 -26.83 -13.64
CA THR A 194 0.88 -25.52 -14.28
C THR A 194 2.30 -25.00 -14.04
N ILE A 195 3.04 -24.75 -15.12
CA ILE A 195 4.37 -24.16 -15.06
C ILE A 195 4.31 -22.75 -15.62
N VAL A 196 4.82 -21.81 -14.83
CA VAL A 196 5.00 -20.41 -15.24
C VAL A 196 6.48 -20.13 -15.39
N THR A 197 6.86 -19.40 -16.43
CA THR A 197 8.22 -18.85 -16.56
C THR A 197 8.18 -17.34 -16.51
N GLY A 198 9.24 -16.75 -15.94
CA GLY A 198 9.32 -15.31 -15.81
C GLY A 198 10.61 -14.85 -15.15
N THR A 199 10.88 -13.55 -15.22
CA THR A 199 12.00 -12.93 -14.50
C THR A 199 11.54 -12.55 -13.10
N ALA A 200 12.25 -13.05 -12.07
CA ALA A 200 12.07 -12.56 -10.71
C ALA A 200 12.64 -11.14 -10.63
N LEU A 201 11.83 -10.14 -10.26
CA LEU A 201 12.30 -8.75 -10.13
C LEU A 201 12.72 -8.42 -8.70
N ALA A 202 12.14 -9.10 -7.70
CA ALA A 202 12.47 -8.89 -6.30
C ALA A 202 12.37 -10.19 -5.49
N GLY A 203 13.10 -10.22 -4.38
CA GLY A 203 13.08 -11.27 -3.38
C GLY A 203 13.55 -12.64 -3.84
N MET A 204 13.17 -13.64 -3.06
CA MET A 204 13.52 -15.04 -3.27
C MET A 204 12.30 -15.92 -3.00
N ALA A 205 12.13 -16.95 -3.82
CA ALA A 205 11.17 -18.04 -3.60
C ALA A 205 11.93 -19.34 -3.32
N ARG A 206 11.35 -20.20 -2.48
CA ARG A 206 11.82 -21.55 -2.19
C ARG A 206 10.78 -22.59 -2.58
N VAL A 207 11.23 -23.80 -2.85
CA VAL A 207 10.32 -24.95 -2.98
C VAL A 207 9.49 -25.09 -1.70
N GLY A 208 8.18 -25.23 -1.84
CA GLY A 208 7.23 -25.32 -0.75
C GLY A 208 6.56 -24.00 -0.36
N ASP A 209 7.10 -22.85 -0.79
CA ASP A 209 6.52 -21.54 -0.51
C ASP A 209 5.10 -21.41 -1.08
N THR A 210 4.28 -20.58 -0.42
CA THR A 210 2.96 -20.21 -0.90
C THR A 210 3.00 -18.79 -1.43
N LEU A 211 2.75 -18.66 -2.73
CA LEU A 211 2.74 -17.40 -3.48
C LEU A 211 1.33 -17.11 -3.97
N GLN A 212 1.09 -15.89 -4.45
CA GLN A 212 -0.21 -15.47 -4.97
C GLN A 212 -0.10 -14.91 -6.38
N LEU A 213 -1.14 -15.16 -7.18
CA LEU A 213 -1.34 -14.57 -8.48
C LEU A 213 -1.83 -13.12 -8.34
N ALA A 214 -1.22 -12.19 -9.07
CA ALA A 214 -1.61 -10.79 -9.12
C ALA A 214 -1.68 -10.29 -10.58
N PRO A 215 -2.85 -9.87 -11.10
CA PRO A 215 -4.17 -9.85 -10.45
C PRO A 215 -4.80 -11.25 -10.32
N GLY A 216 -5.73 -11.42 -9.39
CA GLY A 216 -6.55 -12.64 -9.24
C GLY A 216 -6.56 -13.24 -7.83
N GLY A 217 -5.52 -13.01 -7.03
CA GLY A 217 -5.43 -13.40 -5.62
C GLY A 217 -5.39 -14.91 -5.36
N ALA A 218 -5.38 -15.73 -6.40
CA ALA A 218 -5.33 -17.18 -6.26
C ALA A 218 -3.99 -17.60 -5.62
N SER A 219 -4.08 -18.47 -4.62
CA SER A 219 -2.91 -19.00 -3.92
C SER A 219 -2.31 -20.20 -4.67
N ALA A 220 -1.00 -20.21 -4.84
CA ALA A 220 -0.25 -21.29 -5.46
C ALA A 220 0.90 -21.73 -4.55
N ARG A 221 1.07 -23.05 -4.41
CA ARG A 221 2.24 -23.63 -3.76
C ARG A 221 3.32 -23.98 -4.78
N VAL A 222 4.56 -23.59 -4.52
CA VAL A 222 5.71 -23.90 -5.38
C VAL A 222 6.12 -25.36 -5.17
N ARG A 223 6.00 -26.19 -6.22
CA ARG A 223 6.40 -27.61 -6.20
C ARG A 223 7.85 -27.83 -6.59
N SER A 224 8.32 -27.08 -7.58
CA SER A 224 9.70 -27.13 -8.04
C SER A 224 10.09 -25.80 -8.69
N ILE A 225 11.39 -25.49 -8.65
CA ILE A 225 11.98 -24.29 -9.24
C ILE A 225 13.07 -24.74 -10.22
N HIS A 226 13.09 -24.15 -11.40
CA HIS A 226 14.26 -24.17 -12.27
C HIS A 226 14.76 -22.73 -12.46
N ALA A 227 15.97 -22.44 -11.99
CA ALA A 227 16.63 -21.16 -12.22
C ALA A 227 17.54 -21.29 -13.45
N GLN A 228 17.31 -20.46 -14.48
CA GLN A 228 18.15 -20.41 -15.69
C GLN A 228 18.37 -21.79 -16.33
N ASN A 229 17.29 -22.57 -16.48
CA ASN A 229 17.25 -23.94 -16.99
C ASN A 229 17.95 -25.01 -16.13
N ARG A 230 18.26 -24.74 -14.86
CA ARG A 230 18.79 -25.72 -13.91
C ARG A 230 17.83 -25.91 -12.74
N ALA A 231 17.60 -27.16 -12.33
CA ALA A 231 16.81 -27.44 -11.14
C ALA A 231 17.47 -26.78 -9.91
N ALA A 232 16.65 -26.17 -9.04
CA ALA A 232 17.11 -25.46 -7.86
C ALA A 232 16.09 -25.55 -6.73
N GLU A 233 16.56 -25.48 -5.48
CA GLU A 233 15.70 -25.39 -4.29
C GLU A 233 15.19 -23.96 -4.06
N THR A 234 15.91 -22.97 -4.58
CA THR A 234 15.59 -21.55 -4.45
C THR A 234 15.71 -20.84 -5.79
N GLY A 235 14.94 -19.76 -5.97
CA GLY A 235 15.04 -18.84 -7.10
C GLY A 235 15.08 -17.41 -6.62
N MET A 236 16.00 -16.60 -7.16
CA MET A 236 16.33 -15.27 -6.66
C MET A 236 16.09 -14.17 -7.70
N ALA A 237 15.97 -12.93 -7.23
CA ALA A 237 15.82 -11.75 -8.06
C ALA A 237 16.88 -11.64 -9.18
N GLY A 238 16.40 -11.31 -10.36
CA GLY A 238 17.00 -11.28 -11.70
C GLY A 238 17.62 -12.59 -12.19
N GLN A 239 17.11 -13.70 -11.69
CA GLN A 239 17.11 -14.94 -12.45
C GLN A 239 15.78 -15.07 -13.21
N ARG A 240 15.83 -15.71 -14.37
CA ARG A 240 14.62 -16.24 -14.98
C ARG A 240 14.31 -17.58 -14.34
N LEU A 241 13.12 -17.71 -13.79
CA LEU A 241 12.67 -18.89 -13.08
C LEU A 241 11.57 -19.58 -13.88
N ALA A 242 11.57 -20.90 -13.87
CA ALA A 242 10.40 -21.71 -14.14
C ALA A 242 9.87 -22.24 -12.80
N LEU A 243 8.64 -21.89 -12.46
CA LEU A 243 7.98 -22.33 -11.23
C LEU A 243 6.89 -23.32 -11.59
N ASN A 244 6.94 -24.52 -11.03
CA ASN A 244 5.82 -25.45 -11.07
C ASN A 244 4.87 -25.13 -9.91
N LEU A 245 3.64 -24.73 -10.22
CA LEU A 245 2.66 -24.23 -9.28
C LEU A 245 1.51 -25.22 -9.08
N ALA A 246 1.17 -25.47 -7.82
CA ALA A 246 0.00 -26.25 -7.41
C ALA A 246 -1.12 -25.34 -6.92
N GLY A 247 -2.37 -25.67 -7.25
CA GLY A 247 -3.55 -24.95 -6.77
C GLY A 247 -4.07 -23.85 -7.70
N ILE A 248 -3.42 -23.66 -8.86
CA ILE A 248 -3.88 -22.73 -9.90
C ILE A 248 -3.85 -23.43 -11.26
N ASP A 249 -4.99 -23.39 -11.94
CA ASP A 249 -5.14 -23.90 -13.30
C ASP A 249 -4.50 -22.94 -14.32
N ARG A 250 -4.00 -23.49 -15.42
CA ARG A 250 -3.34 -22.74 -16.49
C ARG A 250 -4.21 -21.61 -17.01
N GLU A 251 -5.51 -21.83 -17.16
CA GLU A 251 -6.48 -20.88 -17.74
C GLU A 251 -6.65 -19.62 -16.90
N ARG A 252 -6.22 -19.64 -15.63
CA ARG A 252 -6.27 -18.48 -14.74
C ARG A 252 -5.03 -17.61 -14.77
N ILE A 253 -3.96 -18.08 -15.42
CA ILE A 253 -2.68 -17.36 -15.46
C ILE A 253 -2.38 -17.00 -16.91
N GLU A 254 -2.17 -15.71 -17.13
CA GLU A 254 -1.78 -15.17 -18.42
C GLU A 254 -0.44 -14.47 -18.34
N ARG A 255 0.20 -14.28 -19.50
CA ARG A 255 1.36 -13.43 -19.63
C ARG A 255 1.02 -12.02 -19.14
N GLY A 256 1.93 -11.43 -18.36
CA GLY A 256 1.71 -10.13 -17.74
C GLY A 256 1.08 -10.19 -16.36
N ASN A 257 0.59 -11.35 -15.92
CA ASN A 257 0.33 -11.56 -14.50
C ASN A 257 1.64 -11.64 -13.72
N TRP A 258 1.52 -11.58 -12.41
CA TRP A 258 2.61 -11.66 -11.46
C TRP A 258 2.39 -12.81 -10.50
N ILE A 259 3.47 -13.47 -10.12
CA ILE A 259 3.51 -14.38 -8.98
C ILE A 259 4.30 -13.69 -7.88
N VAL A 260 3.64 -13.41 -6.76
CA VAL A 260 4.16 -12.53 -5.71
C VAL A 260 4.01 -13.14 -4.32
N ALA A 261 4.78 -12.63 -3.37
CA ALA A 261 4.51 -12.87 -1.95
C ALA A 261 3.07 -12.38 -1.61
N PRO A 262 2.31 -13.10 -0.75
CA PRO A 262 0.91 -12.78 -0.46
C PRO A 262 0.66 -11.32 -0.05
N GLU A 263 1.60 -10.70 0.66
CA GLU A 263 1.53 -9.31 1.12
C GLU A 263 1.44 -8.31 -0.04
N LEU A 264 1.95 -8.67 -1.22
CA LEU A 264 2.02 -7.84 -2.42
C LEU A 264 0.87 -8.04 -3.41
N ALA A 265 -0.06 -8.98 -3.16
CA ALA A 265 -1.03 -9.41 -4.17
C ALA A 265 -2.08 -8.36 -4.55
N GLN A 266 -2.21 -7.27 -3.75
CA GLN A 266 -3.17 -6.22 -4.02
C GLN A 266 -2.89 -5.54 -5.37
N CYS A 267 -3.95 -5.32 -6.15
CA CYS A 267 -3.92 -4.68 -7.46
C CYS A 267 -4.91 -3.52 -7.50
N SER A 268 -4.74 -2.61 -8.46
CA SER A 268 -5.57 -1.42 -8.61
C SER A 268 -5.84 -1.11 -10.08
N GLU A 269 -6.98 -0.53 -10.37
CA GLU A 269 -7.30 0.06 -11.68
C GLU A 269 -6.72 1.46 -11.85
N ARG A 270 -6.23 2.08 -10.77
CA ARG A 270 -5.74 3.46 -10.75
C ARG A 270 -4.33 3.48 -10.19
N ILE A 271 -3.39 3.87 -11.03
CA ILE A 271 -1.97 3.97 -10.68
C ILE A 271 -1.54 5.40 -10.95
N ASP A 272 -1.03 6.08 -9.93
CA ASP A 272 -0.43 7.40 -10.09
C ASP A 272 1.04 7.23 -10.49
N VAL A 273 1.43 7.93 -11.55
CA VAL A 273 2.73 7.80 -12.20
C VAL A 273 3.34 9.17 -12.45
N GLU A 274 4.66 9.19 -12.55
CA GLU A 274 5.37 10.21 -13.30
C GLU A 274 5.47 9.76 -14.75
N LEU A 275 5.04 10.60 -15.69
CA LEU A 275 5.04 10.30 -17.12
C LEU A 275 5.83 11.37 -17.88
N THR A 276 6.79 10.93 -18.68
CA THR A 276 7.54 11.75 -19.63
C THR A 276 7.11 11.41 -21.06
N LEU A 277 6.79 12.43 -21.85
CA LEU A 277 6.57 12.26 -23.29
C LEU A 277 7.87 12.48 -24.05
N LEU A 278 8.12 11.64 -25.06
CA LEU A 278 9.26 11.82 -25.94
C LEU A 278 9.11 13.14 -26.73
N PRO A 279 10.22 13.84 -27.03
CA PRO A 279 10.17 15.11 -27.78
C PRO A 279 9.51 14.98 -29.16
N ASP A 280 9.65 13.83 -29.81
CA ASP A 280 9.12 13.47 -31.13
C ASP A 280 7.82 12.67 -31.07
N ALA A 281 7.17 12.59 -29.90
CA ALA A 281 5.95 11.81 -29.70
C ALA A 281 4.79 12.21 -30.61
N GLY A 282 4.79 13.44 -31.15
CA GLY A 282 3.76 13.96 -32.06
C GLY A 282 2.35 14.08 -31.45
N VAL A 283 2.22 13.83 -30.14
CA VAL A 283 0.94 13.78 -29.43
C VAL A 283 1.01 14.62 -28.16
N GLN A 284 -0.02 15.43 -27.93
CA GLN A 284 -0.26 16.10 -26.66
C GLN A 284 -1.35 15.35 -25.89
N LEU A 285 -1.07 15.00 -24.63
CA LEU A 285 -2.03 14.33 -23.78
C LEU A 285 -2.94 15.35 -23.08
N LYS A 286 -4.24 15.07 -23.13
CA LYS A 286 -5.30 15.75 -22.38
C LYS A 286 -5.96 14.75 -21.41
N ALA A 287 -6.83 15.24 -20.53
CA ALA A 287 -7.61 14.38 -19.65
C ALA A 287 -8.34 13.28 -20.45
N TRP A 288 -8.24 12.05 -19.95
CA TRP A 288 -8.81 10.82 -20.53
C TRP A 288 -8.24 10.39 -21.88
N SER A 289 -7.06 10.88 -22.27
CA SER A 289 -6.39 10.40 -23.49
C SER A 289 -6.07 8.91 -23.38
N PRO A 290 -6.43 8.08 -24.38
CA PRO A 290 -6.14 6.66 -24.37
C PRO A 290 -4.66 6.40 -24.65
N LEU A 291 -4.06 5.51 -23.86
CA LEU A 291 -2.68 5.06 -23.99
C LEU A 291 -2.60 3.55 -23.84
N HIS A 292 -1.78 2.92 -24.68
CA HIS A 292 -1.35 1.55 -24.45
C HIS A 292 -0.19 1.57 -23.47
N VAL A 293 -0.37 0.96 -22.30
CA VAL A 293 0.63 0.95 -21.22
C VAL A 293 1.27 -0.44 -21.13
N HIS A 294 2.60 -0.47 -21.13
CA HIS A 294 3.41 -1.65 -20.91
C HIS A 294 4.10 -1.53 -19.54
N LEU A 295 3.62 -2.31 -18.57
CA LEU A 295 4.15 -2.35 -17.20
C LEU A 295 4.55 -3.79 -16.87
N GLY A 296 5.85 -4.05 -16.74
CA GLY A 296 6.33 -5.44 -16.71
C GLY A 296 5.99 -6.18 -18.02
N ALA A 297 5.56 -7.42 -17.90
CA ALA A 297 5.04 -8.19 -19.03
C ALA A 297 3.57 -7.88 -19.37
N ALA A 298 2.89 -7.04 -18.58
CA ALA A 298 1.50 -6.67 -18.81
C ALA A 298 1.38 -5.59 -19.89
N HIS A 299 0.32 -5.71 -20.69
CA HIS A 299 -0.04 -4.73 -21.69
C HIS A 299 -1.54 -4.46 -21.59
N GLN A 300 -1.91 -3.23 -21.22
CA GLN A 300 -3.30 -2.82 -21.06
C GLN A 300 -3.56 -1.42 -21.58
N LEU A 301 -4.78 -1.19 -22.04
CA LEU A 301 -5.26 0.15 -22.35
C LEU A 301 -5.53 0.90 -21.03
N ALA A 302 -5.06 2.13 -20.96
CA ALA A 302 -5.37 3.05 -19.86
C ALA A 302 -5.83 4.39 -20.42
N ARG A 303 -6.53 5.15 -19.58
CA ARG A 303 -6.83 6.54 -19.84
C ARG A 303 -6.00 7.43 -18.92
N ALA A 304 -5.27 8.36 -19.51
CA ALA A 304 -4.39 9.28 -18.79
C ALA A 304 -5.17 10.47 -18.21
N VAL A 305 -5.06 10.70 -16.91
CA VAL A 305 -5.67 11.85 -16.22
C VAL A 305 -4.57 12.69 -15.58
N MET A 306 -4.37 13.90 -16.06
CA MET A 306 -3.33 14.80 -15.54
C MET A 306 -3.62 15.16 -14.08
N LEU A 307 -2.61 15.01 -13.23
CA LEU A 307 -2.64 15.48 -11.84
C LEU A 307 -2.08 16.90 -11.75
N ASP A 308 -1.01 17.13 -12.52
CA ASP A 308 -0.41 18.44 -12.76
C ASP A 308 -1.04 19.12 -13.98
N GLY A 309 -1.41 20.40 -13.85
CA GLY A 309 -1.93 21.18 -14.99
C GLY A 309 -3.17 20.58 -15.66
N GLU A 310 -3.31 20.82 -16.96
CA GLU A 310 -4.42 20.31 -17.78
C GLU A 310 -3.97 19.39 -18.92
N THR A 311 -2.73 19.55 -19.39
CA THR A 311 -2.17 18.86 -20.54
C THR A 311 -0.70 18.54 -20.33
N LEU A 312 -0.22 17.48 -20.99
CA LEU A 312 1.20 17.12 -21.06
C LEU A 312 1.65 17.13 -22.53
N SER A 313 2.64 17.95 -22.86
CA SER A 313 3.14 18.12 -24.24
C SER A 313 4.44 17.33 -24.48
N PRO A 314 4.82 17.05 -25.74
CA PRO A 314 6.07 16.38 -26.07
C PRO A 314 7.28 17.01 -25.37
N GLY A 315 8.19 16.17 -24.85
CA GLY A 315 9.38 16.59 -24.09
C GLY A 315 9.12 17.02 -22.64
N GLN A 316 7.87 17.01 -22.18
CA GLN A 316 7.53 17.35 -20.80
C GLN A 316 7.36 16.11 -19.92
N THR A 317 7.59 16.31 -18.62
CA THR A 317 7.31 15.34 -17.55
C THR A 317 6.24 15.91 -16.63
N GLY A 318 5.31 15.06 -16.17
CA GLY A 318 4.31 15.45 -15.18
C GLY A 318 3.66 14.26 -14.49
N ARG A 319 2.97 14.52 -13.38
CA ARG A 319 2.21 13.49 -12.64
C ARG A 319 0.89 13.23 -13.33
N VAL A 320 0.61 11.95 -13.56
CA VAL A 320 -0.58 11.45 -14.28
C VAL A 320 -1.15 10.27 -13.51
N GLN A 321 -2.47 10.17 -13.44
CA GLN A 321 -3.15 8.95 -13.02
C GLN A 321 -3.53 8.14 -14.25
N LEU A 322 -3.03 6.92 -14.35
CA LEU A 322 -3.43 5.94 -15.35
C LEU A 322 -4.64 5.17 -14.82
N VAL A 323 -5.75 5.25 -15.54
CA VAL A 323 -6.99 4.54 -15.22
C VAL A 323 -7.18 3.39 -16.20
N PHE A 324 -7.06 2.16 -15.71
CA PHE A 324 -7.19 0.92 -16.47
C PHE A 324 -8.61 0.37 -16.42
N ASP A 325 -8.99 -0.40 -17.43
CA ASP A 325 -10.29 -1.10 -17.45
C ASP A 325 -10.27 -2.40 -16.60
N ALA A 326 -9.10 -2.86 -16.17
CA ALA A 326 -8.94 -3.99 -15.26
C ALA A 326 -7.80 -3.74 -14.25
N PRO A 327 -7.82 -4.37 -13.06
CA PRO A 327 -6.79 -4.19 -12.05
C PRO A 327 -5.39 -4.59 -12.56
N MET A 328 -4.42 -3.75 -12.28
CA MET A 328 -3.01 -3.94 -12.58
C MET A 328 -2.21 -4.07 -11.29
N HIS A 329 -1.19 -4.92 -11.32
CA HIS A 329 -0.19 -4.97 -10.26
C HIS A 329 0.99 -4.06 -10.64
N GLY A 330 1.43 -3.26 -9.68
CA GLY A 330 2.60 -2.40 -9.79
C GLY A 330 3.08 -2.01 -8.40
N VAL A 331 4.31 -1.54 -8.29
CA VAL A 331 4.89 -1.03 -7.04
C VAL A 331 5.67 0.26 -7.32
N PRO A 332 5.88 1.11 -6.30
CA PRO A 332 6.67 2.33 -6.47
C PRO A 332 8.04 2.03 -7.07
N GLY A 333 8.44 2.82 -8.08
CA GLY A 333 9.70 2.65 -8.79
C GLY A 333 9.64 1.78 -10.05
N ASP A 334 8.53 1.06 -10.29
CA ASP A 334 8.38 0.31 -11.54
C ASP A 334 8.41 1.23 -12.74
N ARG A 335 9.20 0.86 -13.75
CA ARG A 335 9.27 1.56 -15.02
C ARG A 335 8.25 1.01 -16.01
N PHE A 336 7.70 1.89 -16.83
CA PHE A 336 6.73 1.53 -17.86
C PHE A 336 6.94 2.36 -19.13
N VAL A 337 6.41 1.84 -20.24
CA VAL A 337 6.40 2.51 -21.54
C VAL A 337 4.96 2.71 -21.98
N VAL A 338 4.68 3.83 -22.64
CA VAL A 338 3.38 4.12 -23.25
C VAL A 338 3.49 4.29 -24.75
N ARG A 339 2.49 3.77 -25.44
CA ARG A 339 2.29 3.91 -26.89
C ARG A 339 1.01 4.69 -27.17
N ASN A 340 0.94 5.29 -28.35
CA ASN A 340 -0.25 6.01 -28.81
C ASN A 340 -1.49 5.10 -28.87
N ALA A 341 -2.66 5.69 -29.09
CA ALA A 341 -3.94 4.99 -29.11
C ALA A 341 -4.02 3.86 -30.15
N GLN A 342 -3.28 3.98 -31.26
CA GLN A 342 -3.21 2.97 -32.33
C GLN A 342 -2.16 1.88 -32.06
N ALA A 343 -1.41 1.99 -30.95
CA ALA A 343 -0.28 1.15 -30.59
C ALA A 343 0.85 1.08 -31.66
N THR A 344 0.95 2.09 -32.54
CA THR A 344 1.92 2.14 -33.64
C THR A 344 3.24 2.78 -33.25
N GLN A 345 3.24 3.72 -32.31
CA GLN A 345 4.43 4.48 -31.93
C GLN A 345 4.57 4.55 -30.41
N THR A 346 5.81 4.44 -29.93
CA THR A 346 6.17 4.77 -28.55
C THR A 346 6.11 6.28 -28.35
N VAL A 347 5.30 6.76 -27.41
CA VAL A 347 5.09 8.21 -27.18
C VAL A 347 5.73 8.69 -25.88
N GLY A 348 6.08 7.79 -24.98
CA GLY A 348 6.62 8.15 -23.68
C GLY A 348 6.75 6.97 -22.74
N GLY A 349 6.99 7.26 -21.48
CA GLY A 349 7.14 6.29 -20.41
C GLY A 349 7.50 6.98 -19.11
N GLY A 350 7.71 6.22 -18.05
CA GLY A 350 8.00 6.82 -16.76
C GLY A 350 8.03 5.82 -15.63
N MET A 351 7.63 6.28 -14.45
CA MET A 351 7.76 5.54 -13.21
C MET A 351 6.47 5.53 -12.41
N VAL A 352 6.12 4.37 -11.85
CA VAL A 352 5.03 4.24 -10.88
C VAL A 352 5.42 4.97 -9.59
N LEU A 353 4.56 5.89 -9.14
CA LEU A 353 4.71 6.56 -7.85
C LEU A 353 3.87 5.83 -6.81
N ASP A 354 2.56 5.73 -7.04
CA ASP A 354 1.63 5.05 -6.15
C ASP A 354 0.75 4.06 -6.92
N PRO A 355 0.85 2.75 -6.64
CA PRO A 355 -0.01 1.76 -7.26
C PRO A 355 -1.49 1.84 -6.81
N PHE A 356 -1.82 2.61 -5.78
CA PHE A 356 -3.17 2.69 -5.21
C PHE A 356 -3.77 4.10 -5.31
N GLY A 357 -3.84 4.63 -6.54
CA GLY A 357 -4.40 5.96 -6.84
C GLY A 357 -5.88 6.12 -6.41
N PRO A 358 -6.25 7.20 -5.68
CA PRO A 358 -7.62 7.41 -5.27
C PRO A 358 -8.50 7.92 -6.42
N ALA A 359 -9.77 7.53 -6.43
CA ALA A 359 -10.73 8.00 -7.45
C ALA A 359 -11.14 9.48 -7.26
N ARG A 360 -11.19 9.95 -6.00
CA ARG A 360 -11.60 11.31 -5.61
C ARG A 360 -10.44 12.03 -4.92
N LYS A 361 -10.48 13.37 -4.89
CA LYS A 361 -9.44 14.22 -4.29
C LYS A 361 -8.02 13.96 -4.83
N ARG A 362 -7.91 13.40 -6.04
CA ARG A 362 -6.63 13.05 -6.70
C ARG A 362 -5.69 14.24 -6.95
N ARG A 363 -6.24 15.47 -7.05
CA ARG A 363 -5.48 16.73 -7.20
C ARG A 363 -5.40 17.55 -5.90
N SER A 364 -5.80 16.97 -4.76
CA SER A 364 -5.73 17.70 -3.49
C SER A 364 -4.26 17.96 -3.10
N PRO A 365 -3.96 19.07 -2.41
CA PRO A 365 -2.60 19.35 -1.95
C PRO A 365 -1.99 18.20 -1.14
N ALA A 366 -2.79 17.56 -0.28
CA ALA A 366 -2.37 16.40 0.49
C ALA A 366 -1.99 15.20 -0.42
N ARG A 367 -2.73 14.97 -1.51
CA ARG A 367 -2.39 13.89 -2.45
C ARG A 367 -1.09 14.19 -3.20
N LEU A 368 -0.90 15.42 -3.66
CA LEU A 368 0.33 15.80 -4.37
C LEU A 368 1.55 15.70 -3.44
N ALA A 369 1.45 16.15 -2.19
CA ALA A 369 2.50 16.00 -1.19
C ALA A 369 2.84 14.53 -0.89
N TRP A 370 1.83 13.65 -0.85
CA TRP A 370 2.04 12.20 -0.73
C TRP A 370 2.80 11.61 -1.92
N LEU A 371 2.50 12.03 -3.15
CA LEU A 371 3.23 11.58 -4.34
C LEU A 371 4.69 12.08 -4.33
N ASP A 372 4.93 13.30 -3.85
CA ASP A 372 6.29 13.84 -3.70
C ASP A 372 7.09 13.05 -2.63
N ALA A 373 6.44 12.68 -1.53
CA ALA A 373 7.04 11.81 -0.52
C ALA A 373 7.33 10.40 -1.06
N LEU A 374 6.47 9.84 -1.91
CA LEU A 374 6.72 8.56 -2.60
C LEU A 374 7.88 8.65 -3.59
N ALA A 375 8.00 9.75 -4.34
CA ALA A 375 9.13 9.97 -5.24
C ALA A 375 10.45 10.03 -4.44
N ALA A 376 10.47 10.76 -3.33
CA ALA A 376 11.63 10.81 -2.43
C ALA A 376 11.93 9.44 -1.80
N PHE A 377 10.90 8.70 -1.40
CA PHE A 377 11.03 7.34 -0.89
C PHE A 377 11.66 6.39 -1.91
N VAL A 378 11.22 6.42 -3.17
CA VAL A 378 11.81 5.59 -4.23
C VAL A 378 13.27 5.96 -4.48
N ALA A 379 13.60 7.24 -4.42
CA ALA A 379 14.97 7.72 -4.69
C ALA A 379 15.94 7.46 -3.53
N GLN A 380 15.49 7.59 -2.27
CA GLN A 380 16.37 7.69 -1.11
C GLN A 380 16.03 6.69 0.02
N GLY A 381 14.88 6.02 -0.05
CA GLY A 381 14.40 5.14 1.02
C GLY A 381 13.88 5.89 2.24
N ASP A 382 13.42 7.13 2.08
CA ASP A 382 12.96 7.99 3.18
C ASP A 382 11.55 7.61 3.69
N TYR A 383 11.51 6.74 4.71
CA TYR A 383 10.27 6.38 5.40
C TYR A 383 9.66 7.52 6.22
N ALA A 384 10.48 8.47 6.69
CA ALA A 384 10.01 9.57 7.53
C ALA A 384 9.11 10.51 6.73
N ALA A 385 9.45 10.78 5.47
CA ALA A 385 8.62 11.56 4.56
C ALA A 385 7.21 10.94 4.38
N LEU A 386 7.12 9.62 4.21
CA LEU A 386 5.83 8.92 4.09
C LEU A 386 4.98 9.04 5.37
N LEU A 387 5.61 8.87 6.53
CA LEU A 387 4.92 9.00 7.81
C LEU A 387 4.46 10.45 8.06
N ALA A 388 5.28 11.44 7.70
CA ALA A 388 4.93 12.86 7.83
C ALA A 388 3.71 13.25 6.98
N GLN A 389 3.53 12.63 5.81
CA GLN A 389 2.36 12.83 4.95
C GLN A 389 1.16 11.95 5.32
N SER A 390 1.22 11.21 6.42
CA SER A 390 0.18 10.31 6.92
C SER A 390 -0.34 10.76 8.30
N PRO A 391 -1.08 11.89 8.40
CA PRO A 391 -1.46 12.48 9.69
C PRO A 391 -2.38 11.61 10.55
N LEU A 392 -3.11 10.66 9.94
CA LEU A 392 -3.94 9.67 10.63
C LEU A 392 -3.23 8.30 10.82
N GLY A 393 -1.93 8.25 10.58
CA GLY A 393 -1.13 7.04 10.57
C GLY A 393 -1.12 6.33 9.23
N LEU A 394 -0.01 5.63 8.95
CA LEU A 394 0.18 4.80 7.78
C LEU A 394 -0.01 3.34 8.15
N ARG A 395 -0.84 2.59 7.41
CA ARG A 395 -0.98 1.15 7.64
C ARG A 395 0.33 0.43 7.36
N GLU A 396 0.79 -0.40 8.29
CA GLU A 396 2.01 -1.19 8.16
C GLU A 396 1.94 -2.11 6.95
N SER A 397 0.79 -2.74 6.71
CA SER A 397 0.55 -3.54 5.50
C SER A 397 0.70 -2.75 4.20
N LEU A 398 0.32 -1.46 4.17
CA LEU A 398 0.53 -0.60 3.01
C LEU A 398 2.01 -0.28 2.84
N LEU A 399 2.72 0.01 3.92
CA LEU A 399 4.15 0.30 3.84
C LEU A 399 4.98 -0.91 3.39
N VAL A 400 4.61 -2.12 3.83
CA VAL A 400 5.17 -3.39 3.33
C VAL A 400 5.01 -3.50 1.81
N ARG A 401 3.82 -3.18 1.28
CA ARG A 401 3.56 -3.19 -0.17
C ARG A 401 4.38 -2.15 -0.92
N LEU A 402 4.45 -0.93 -0.41
CA LEU A 402 5.19 0.17 -1.05
C LEU A 402 6.70 -0.07 -1.04
N SER A 403 7.24 -0.65 0.03
CA SER A 403 8.69 -0.89 0.19
C SER A 403 9.20 -2.20 -0.38
N LEU A 404 8.29 -3.13 -0.70
CA LEU A 404 8.61 -4.53 -1.00
C LEU A 404 9.38 -5.22 0.12
N LEU A 405 9.36 -4.74 1.37
CA LEU A 405 10.08 -5.34 2.49
C LEU A 405 9.09 -5.94 3.49
N PRO A 406 9.43 -7.07 4.13
CA PRO A 406 8.65 -7.57 5.26
C PRO A 406 8.72 -6.56 6.41
N ALA A 407 7.67 -6.50 7.23
CA ALA A 407 7.52 -5.46 8.26
C ALA A 407 8.72 -5.34 9.20
N ASN A 408 9.37 -6.45 9.53
CA ASN A 408 10.55 -6.50 10.41
C ASN A 408 11.85 -5.97 9.76
N ALA A 409 11.90 -5.84 8.44
CA ALA A 409 13.06 -5.33 7.71
C ALA A 409 12.95 -3.84 7.37
N ILE A 410 11.81 -3.21 7.67
CA ILE A 410 11.58 -1.79 7.41
C ILE A 410 12.27 -0.95 8.49
N ALA A 411 13.22 -0.12 8.07
CA ALA A 411 13.97 0.76 8.96
C ALA A 411 13.17 2.04 9.27
N LEU A 412 12.19 1.93 10.17
CA LEU A 412 11.40 3.06 10.64
C LEU A 412 12.21 4.00 11.55
N PRO A 413 11.89 5.31 11.59
CA PRO A 413 12.38 6.20 12.63
C PRO A 413 12.12 5.62 14.03
N ALA A 414 13.11 5.69 14.92
CA ALA A 414 13.08 5.02 16.24
C ALA A 414 11.93 5.45 17.15
N ASP A 415 11.38 6.64 16.92
CA ASP A 415 10.29 7.24 17.66
C ASP A 415 8.90 6.94 17.05
N THR A 416 8.83 6.18 15.95
CA THR A 416 7.57 5.78 15.32
C THR A 416 6.71 4.97 16.28
N ARG A 417 5.46 5.38 16.46
CA ARG A 417 4.48 4.67 17.29
C ARG A 417 3.74 3.63 16.46
N ARG A 418 3.63 2.41 16.99
CA ARG A 418 2.91 1.30 16.36
C ARG A 418 1.65 1.00 17.15
N ILE A 419 0.49 1.25 16.55
CA ILE A 419 -0.83 1.06 17.16
C ILE A 419 -1.49 -0.16 16.50
N ALA A 420 -1.75 -1.20 17.28
CA ALA A 420 -2.34 -2.44 16.76
C ALA A 420 -3.79 -2.21 16.29
N LEU A 421 -4.11 -2.73 15.11
CA LEU A 421 -5.46 -2.75 14.56
C LEU A 421 -6.11 -4.12 14.74
N ARG A 422 -7.45 -4.16 14.66
CA ARG A 422 -8.16 -5.43 14.56
C ARG A 422 -7.80 -6.13 13.23
N GLY A 423 -7.58 -7.43 13.29
CA GLY A 423 -7.21 -8.23 12.12
C GLY A 423 -5.70 -8.39 11.87
N GLY A 424 -4.85 -7.95 12.81
CA GLY A 424 -3.41 -8.22 12.80
C GLY A 424 -2.54 -7.21 12.05
N ASP A 425 -3.13 -6.14 11.49
CA ASP A 425 -2.40 -4.99 10.93
C ASP A 425 -2.04 -3.98 12.03
N ALA A 426 -1.25 -2.95 11.70
CA ALA A 426 -0.92 -1.86 12.62
C ALA A 426 -0.93 -0.49 11.90
N LEU A 427 -1.17 0.58 12.64
CA LEU A 427 -0.90 1.94 12.20
C LEU A 427 0.47 2.37 12.70
N LEU A 428 1.27 2.92 11.80
CA LEU A 428 2.54 3.56 12.06
C LEU A 428 2.30 5.07 12.11
N LEU A 429 2.62 5.70 13.24
CA LEU A 429 2.32 7.09 13.50
C LEU A 429 3.60 7.83 13.88
N ALA A 430 3.88 8.93 13.18
CA ALA A 430 4.96 9.84 13.56
C ALA A 430 4.61 10.60 14.86
N PRO A 431 5.55 10.85 15.77
CA PRO A 431 5.29 11.60 17.00
C PRO A 431 4.69 12.98 16.77
N ALA A 432 5.16 13.70 15.74
CA ALA A 432 4.60 15.00 15.39
C ALA A 432 3.12 14.91 14.97
N ALA A 433 2.74 13.84 14.25
CA ALA A 433 1.35 13.59 13.88
C ALA A 433 0.51 13.27 15.12
N GLN A 434 1.03 12.46 16.04
CA GLN A 434 0.36 12.20 17.33
C GLN A 434 0.12 13.49 18.11
N ALA A 435 1.15 14.30 18.31
CA ALA A 435 1.04 15.57 19.04
C ALA A 435 0.00 16.51 18.41
N ALA A 436 0.00 16.63 17.08
CA ALA A 436 -0.99 17.43 16.36
C ALA A 436 -2.43 16.91 16.50
N LEU A 437 -2.61 15.58 16.53
CA LEU A 437 -3.92 14.98 16.79
C LEU A 437 -4.38 15.21 18.23
N GLU A 438 -3.50 15.02 19.20
CA GLU A 438 -3.79 15.29 20.62
C GLU A 438 -4.17 16.78 20.83
N GLU A 439 -3.43 17.71 20.23
CA GLU A 439 -3.76 19.15 20.25
C GLU A 439 -5.14 19.42 19.63
N ARG A 440 -5.46 18.79 18.49
CA ARG A 440 -6.81 18.88 17.88
C ARG A 440 -7.91 18.39 18.82
N VAL A 441 -7.67 17.32 19.59
CA VAL A 441 -8.65 16.82 20.58
C VAL A 441 -8.88 17.87 21.67
N LEU A 442 -7.81 18.41 22.25
CA LEU A 442 -7.90 19.42 23.30
C LEU A 442 -8.57 20.71 22.81
N ALA A 443 -8.22 21.17 21.60
CA ALA A 443 -8.82 22.35 20.98
C ALA A 443 -10.32 22.15 20.70
N ALA A 444 -10.72 21.00 20.17
CA ALA A 444 -12.13 20.69 19.95
C ALA A 444 -12.93 20.68 21.26
N LEU A 445 -12.32 20.19 22.33
CA LEU A 445 -12.92 20.17 23.66
C LEU A 445 -13.04 21.57 24.28
N ALA A 446 -12.03 22.42 24.11
CA ALA A 446 -12.11 23.83 24.50
C ALA A 446 -13.25 24.57 23.78
N VAL A 447 -13.41 24.35 22.48
CA VAL A 447 -14.51 24.92 21.68
C VAL A 447 -15.87 24.39 22.17
N PHE A 448 -15.95 23.12 22.55
CA PHE A 448 -17.17 22.53 23.09
C PHE A 448 -17.58 23.21 24.41
N HIS A 449 -16.66 23.34 25.37
CA HIS A 449 -16.94 23.99 26.64
C HIS A 449 -17.31 25.46 26.50
N ALA A 450 -16.67 26.19 25.59
CA ALA A 450 -17.03 27.58 25.31
C ALA A 450 -18.46 27.73 24.78
N ARG A 451 -18.94 26.76 23.99
CA ARG A 451 -20.31 26.75 23.43
C ARG A 451 -21.36 26.25 24.43
N ALA A 452 -20.99 25.34 25.32
CA ALA A 452 -21.87 24.76 26.32
C ALA A 452 -21.17 24.72 27.70
N PRO A 453 -21.01 25.87 28.38
CA PRO A 453 -20.31 25.93 29.67
C PRO A 453 -20.95 25.09 30.76
N ASP A 454 -22.27 24.93 30.69
CA ASP A 454 -23.04 24.13 31.64
C ASP A 454 -23.02 22.62 31.33
N GLU A 455 -22.32 22.15 30.30
CA GLU A 455 -22.16 20.70 30.04
C GLU A 455 -20.82 20.22 30.61
N ALA A 456 -20.80 19.06 31.29
CA ALA A 456 -19.56 18.44 31.77
C ALA A 456 -18.56 18.21 30.65
N GLY A 457 -19.04 17.84 29.45
CA GLY A 457 -18.21 17.52 28.29
C GLY A 457 -18.86 16.43 27.42
N PRO A 458 -18.39 16.25 26.19
CA PRO A 458 -18.90 15.24 25.28
C PRO A 458 -18.42 13.84 25.67
N GLU A 459 -19.20 12.82 25.31
CA GLU A 459 -18.82 11.42 25.45
C GLU A 459 -17.71 11.01 24.46
N LEU A 460 -16.96 9.96 24.78
CA LEU A 460 -15.82 9.44 23.99
C LEU A 460 -16.09 9.41 22.47
N TRP A 461 -17.12 8.69 22.03
CA TRP A 461 -17.43 8.55 20.60
C TRP A 461 -18.15 9.77 20.01
N ARG A 462 -18.73 10.63 20.85
CA ARG A 462 -19.24 11.93 20.41
C ARG A 462 -18.07 12.87 20.13
N LEU A 463 -17.07 12.90 20.99
CA LEU A 463 -15.86 13.69 20.80
C LEU A 463 -15.09 13.24 19.57
N LYS A 464 -14.93 11.93 19.34
CA LYS A 464 -14.35 11.41 18.09
C LYS A 464 -15.01 12.03 16.85
N ARG A 465 -16.34 12.00 16.78
CA ARG A 465 -17.10 12.57 15.64
C ARG A 465 -16.96 14.08 15.51
N ILE A 466 -16.74 14.79 16.62
CA ILE A 466 -16.48 16.24 16.62
C ILE A 466 -15.08 16.51 16.05
N VAL A 467 -14.08 15.70 16.42
CA VAL A 467 -12.68 15.88 16.02
C VAL A 467 -12.43 15.39 14.60
N ASP A 468 -12.75 14.13 14.34
CA ASP A 468 -12.58 13.46 13.05
C ASP A 468 -13.35 12.12 13.02
N ALA A 469 -14.42 12.07 12.23
CA ALA A 469 -15.22 10.84 12.10
C ALA A 469 -14.51 9.73 11.32
N GLU A 470 -13.51 10.06 10.49
CA GLU A 470 -12.80 9.11 9.64
C GLU A 470 -11.62 8.42 10.37
N MET A 471 -11.25 8.90 11.56
CA MET A 471 -10.17 8.32 12.36
C MET A 471 -10.45 6.87 12.74
N GLU A 472 -9.43 6.02 12.71
CA GLU A 472 -9.54 4.62 13.15
C GLU A 472 -9.83 4.54 14.66
N ASP A 473 -10.69 3.59 15.07
CA ASP A 473 -11.10 3.45 16.48
C ASP A 473 -9.91 3.19 17.42
N ALA A 474 -8.94 2.39 16.98
CA ALA A 474 -7.75 2.08 17.77
C ALA A 474 -6.84 3.30 17.95
N LEU A 475 -6.70 4.13 16.91
CA LEU A 475 -5.97 5.40 17.01
C LEU A 475 -6.69 6.35 17.97
N TRP A 476 -8.01 6.47 17.85
CA TRP A 476 -8.81 7.29 18.75
C TRP A 476 -8.65 6.88 20.22
N SER A 477 -8.80 5.60 20.53
CA SER A 477 -8.59 5.09 21.90
C SER A 477 -7.18 5.39 22.39
N HIS A 478 -6.15 5.17 21.56
CA HIS A 478 -4.76 5.43 21.91
C HIS A 478 -4.50 6.90 22.29
N LEU A 479 -5.03 7.84 21.52
CA LEU A 479 -4.88 9.29 21.80
C LEU A 479 -5.56 9.67 23.13
N VAL A 480 -6.78 9.18 23.36
CA VAL A 480 -7.54 9.50 24.57
C VAL A 480 -6.89 8.89 25.81
N GLU A 481 -6.45 7.63 25.74
CA GLU A 481 -5.72 6.97 26.83
C GLU A 481 -4.43 7.72 27.17
N GLY A 482 -3.68 8.15 26.15
CA GLY A 482 -2.47 8.96 26.34
C GLY A 482 -2.74 10.30 27.03
N LEU A 483 -3.78 11.02 26.61
CA LEU A 483 -4.18 12.29 27.21
C LEU A 483 -4.70 12.14 28.65
N LEU A 484 -5.48 11.08 28.93
CA LEU A 484 -5.95 10.76 30.27
C LEU A 484 -4.79 10.42 31.21
N ALA A 485 -3.84 9.61 30.74
CA ALA A 485 -2.67 9.21 31.53
C ALA A 485 -1.77 10.40 31.90
N ARG A 486 -1.69 11.42 31.04
CA ARG A 486 -0.94 12.66 31.30
C ARG A 486 -1.75 13.71 32.07
N GLY A 487 -3.03 13.46 32.31
CA GLY A 487 -3.92 14.39 33.01
C GLY A 487 -4.25 15.65 32.22
N GLU A 488 -3.96 15.70 30.92
CA GLU A 488 -4.36 16.77 29.99
C GLU A 488 -5.84 16.67 29.60
N LEU A 489 -6.40 15.47 29.76
CA LEU A 489 -7.81 15.16 29.65
C LEU A 489 -8.26 14.50 30.95
N GLN A 490 -9.49 14.77 31.38
CA GLN A 490 -10.11 14.09 32.52
C GLN A 490 -11.45 13.50 32.10
N ALA A 491 -11.84 12.43 32.78
CA ALA A 491 -13.14 11.81 32.62
C ALA A 491 -13.97 12.03 33.88
N ARG A 492 -15.20 12.50 33.70
CA ARG A 492 -16.22 12.54 34.74
C ARG A 492 -17.41 11.72 34.27
N GLY A 493 -17.41 10.45 34.66
CA GLY A 493 -18.31 9.47 34.08
C GLY A 493 -18.04 9.20 32.63
N ALA A 494 -19.08 9.27 31.80
CA ALA A 494 -18.96 9.09 30.35
C ALA A 494 -18.43 10.33 29.63
N SER A 495 -18.43 11.49 30.30
CA SER A 495 -18.02 12.77 29.72
C SER A 495 -16.53 13.01 29.87
N LEU A 496 -15.89 13.41 28.77
CA LEU A 496 -14.50 13.85 28.73
C LEU A 496 -14.44 15.36 28.83
N HIS A 497 -13.51 15.90 29.63
CA HIS A 497 -13.39 17.34 29.85
C HIS A 497 -11.93 17.77 30.08
N LEU A 498 -11.67 19.06 29.91
CA LEU A 498 -10.37 19.65 30.22
C LEU A 498 -10.23 19.75 31.74
N PRO A 499 -9.03 19.59 32.31
CA PRO A 499 -8.79 19.73 33.75
C PRO A 499 -9.25 21.08 34.31
N THR A 500 -9.22 22.12 33.48
CA THR A 500 -9.63 23.49 33.83
C THR A 500 -11.13 23.72 33.75
N HIS A 501 -11.92 22.76 33.26
CA HIS A 501 -13.38 22.89 33.14
C HIS A 501 -14.09 22.24 34.33
N SER A 502 -14.73 23.06 35.15
CA SER A 502 -15.60 22.64 36.26
C SER A 502 -17.01 23.21 36.06
N VAL A 503 -18.03 22.35 36.12
CA VAL A 503 -19.42 22.80 36.30
C VAL A 503 -19.61 23.02 37.81
N GLU A 504 -19.44 24.26 38.27
CA GLU A 504 -19.53 24.61 39.70
C GLU A 504 -20.98 24.87 40.15
N LEU A 505 -21.33 24.29 41.29
CA LEU A 505 -22.54 24.64 42.04
C LEU A 505 -22.23 25.89 42.87
N THR A 506 -23.20 26.78 43.02
CA THR A 506 -23.07 27.87 43.99
C THR A 506 -23.05 27.29 45.41
N PRO A 507 -22.46 27.98 46.41
CA PRO A 507 -22.46 27.50 47.79
C PRO A 507 -23.87 27.21 48.35
N GLN A 508 -24.89 27.93 47.89
CA GLN A 508 -26.30 27.67 48.25
C GLN A 508 -26.82 26.38 47.61
N GLU A 509 -26.52 26.14 46.32
CA GLU A 509 -26.87 24.90 45.64
C GLU A 509 -26.15 23.69 46.23
N GLN A 510 -24.91 23.86 46.69
CA GLN A 510 -24.12 22.80 47.32
C GLN A 510 -24.81 22.25 48.59
N THR A 511 -25.27 23.15 49.47
CA THR A 511 -25.98 22.79 50.72
C THR A 511 -27.29 22.03 50.44
N VAL A 512 -27.99 22.37 49.36
CA VAL A 512 -29.24 21.71 48.96
C VAL A 512 -28.95 20.40 48.20
N ALA A 513 -27.82 20.29 47.52
CA ALA A 513 -27.43 19.11 46.75
C ALA A 513 -27.04 17.92 47.63
N GLU A 514 -26.34 18.14 48.76
CA GLU A 514 -25.86 17.07 49.63
C GLU A 514 -26.98 16.10 50.10
N PRO A 515 -28.11 16.59 50.65
CA PRO A 515 -29.22 15.71 51.05
C PRO A 515 -29.85 14.95 49.86
N LEU A 516 -29.97 15.59 48.70
CA LEU A 516 -30.52 14.98 47.48
C LEU A 516 -29.61 13.86 46.96
N LEU A 517 -28.29 14.06 46.96
CA LEU A 517 -27.31 13.04 46.57
C LEU A 517 -27.35 11.85 47.53
N ALA A 518 -27.44 12.10 48.85
CA ALA A 518 -27.55 11.05 49.85
C ALA A 518 -28.81 10.20 49.67
N ALA A 519 -29.97 10.83 49.39
CA ALA A 519 -31.21 10.13 49.09
C ALA A 519 -31.12 9.29 47.80
N LEU A 520 -30.52 9.84 46.74
CA LEU A 520 -30.31 9.12 45.49
C LEU A 520 -29.35 7.93 45.67
N LEU A 521 -28.33 8.06 46.53
CA LEU A 521 -27.42 6.97 46.87
C LEU A 521 -28.16 5.88 47.67
N GLN A 522 -28.96 6.25 48.66
CA GLN A 522 -29.78 5.30 49.45
C GLN A 522 -30.80 4.55 48.59
N GLY A 523 -31.39 5.22 47.59
CA GLY A 523 -32.33 4.60 46.65
C GLY A 523 -31.68 3.53 45.74
N ARG A 524 -30.35 3.50 45.62
CA ARG A 524 -29.57 2.52 44.84
C ARG A 524 -30.15 2.30 43.44
N PHE A 525 -30.80 1.15 43.18
CA PHE A 525 -31.39 0.83 41.87
C PHE A 525 -32.81 1.37 41.67
N GLU A 526 -33.49 1.79 42.73
CA GLU A 526 -34.82 2.39 42.66
C GLU A 526 -34.86 3.78 43.30
N PRO A 527 -34.12 4.77 42.72
CA PRO A 527 -34.13 6.13 43.24
C PRO A 527 -35.52 6.78 43.14
N ALA A 528 -35.79 7.70 44.07
CA ALA A 528 -37.00 8.50 44.09
C ALA A 528 -37.08 9.42 42.86
N TRP A 529 -38.31 9.72 42.43
CA TRP A 529 -38.54 10.67 41.33
C TRP A 529 -38.31 12.11 41.79
N THR A 530 -38.03 13.02 40.86
CA THR A 530 -37.84 14.46 41.17
C THR A 530 -38.95 15.03 42.06
N ARG A 531 -40.22 14.69 41.79
CA ARG A 531 -41.38 15.13 42.58
C ARG A 531 -41.35 14.64 44.03
N ASP A 532 -40.87 13.43 44.23
CA ASP A 532 -40.84 12.78 45.55
C ASP A 532 -39.66 13.36 46.35
N LEU A 533 -38.50 13.54 45.71
CA LEU A 533 -37.37 14.27 46.28
C LEU A 533 -37.75 15.71 46.66
N ALA A 534 -38.46 16.42 45.79
CA ALA A 534 -38.92 17.79 46.06
C ALA A 534 -39.84 17.83 47.29
N ARG A 535 -40.80 16.89 47.38
CA ARG A 535 -41.70 16.77 48.54
C ARG A 535 -40.94 16.44 49.82
N ASP A 536 -40.08 15.43 49.78
CA ASP A 536 -39.43 14.87 50.97
C ASP A 536 -38.39 15.84 51.57
N PHE A 537 -37.80 16.72 50.74
CA PHE A 537 -36.86 17.76 51.19
C PHE A 537 -37.48 19.16 51.28
N GLY A 538 -38.78 19.32 51.06
CA GLY A 538 -39.49 20.60 51.19
C GLY A 538 -39.07 21.67 50.16
N LEU A 539 -38.70 21.26 48.95
CA LEU A 539 -38.21 22.12 47.88
C LEU A 539 -39.27 22.30 46.78
N ALA A 540 -39.19 23.39 46.02
CA ALA A 540 -39.99 23.53 44.81
C ALA A 540 -39.54 22.51 43.74
N GLU A 541 -40.50 21.85 43.07
CA GLU A 541 -40.20 20.80 42.09
C GLU A 541 -39.34 21.31 40.93
N ASP A 542 -39.61 22.52 40.43
CA ASP A 542 -38.83 23.13 39.34
C ASP A 542 -37.40 23.49 39.76
N GLU A 543 -37.21 23.93 41.00
CA GLU A 543 -35.88 24.22 41.54
C GLU A 543 -35.09 22.93 41.76
N THR A 544 -35.74 21.91 42.32
CA THR A 544 -35.18 20.55 42.47
C THR A 544 -34.77 19.99 41.12
N ARG A 545 -35.63 20.10 40.10
CA ARG A 545 -35.34 19.67 38.73
C ARG A 545 -34.15 20.40 38.13
N LYS A 546 -34.06 21.73 38.29
CA LYS A 546 -32.93 22.53 37.82
C LYS A 546 -31.63 22.11 38.51
N LEU A 547 -31.66 21.93 39.83
CA LEU A 547 -30.51 21.49 40.62
C LEU A 547 -30.07 20.07 40.25
N LEU A 548 -30.99 19.11 40.13
CA LEU A 548 -30.68 17.74 39.68
C LEU A 548 -30.12 17.71 38.25
N ARG A 549 -30.62 18.55 37.35
CA ARG A 549 -30.01 18.72 36.02
C ARG A 549 -28.60 19.30 36.11
N LYS A 550 -28.37 20.26 37.00
CA LYS A 550 -27.03 20.84 37.24
C LYS A 550 -26.08 19.82 37.86
N LEU A 551 -26.55 18.98 38.78
CA LEU A 551 -25.80 17.86 39.37
C LEU A 551 -25.50 16.78 38.33
N ALA A 552 -26.44 16.50 37.43
CA ALA A 552 -26.24 15.58 36.31
C ALA A 552 -25.18 16.13 35.35
N LYS A 553 -25.27 17.42 35.02
CA LYS A 553 -24.27 18.16 34.24
C LYS A 553 -22.92 18.23 34.94
N ALA A 554 -22.88 18.28 36.26
CA ALA A 554 -21.65 18.23 37.05
C ALA A 554 -21.11 16.80 37.21
N GLY A 555 -21.77 15.78 36.63
CA GLY A 555 -21.33 14.39 36.65
C GLY A 555 -21.49 13.68 38.00
N GLN A 556 -22.25 14.24 38.94
CA GLN A 556 -22.48 13.60 40.25
C GLN A 556 -23.64 12.60 40.23
N ILE A 557 -24.57 12.78 39.30
CA ILE A 557 -25.70 11.89 39.02
C ILE A 557 -25.89 11.76 37.51
N SER A 558 -26.77 10.87 37.05
CA SER A 558 -27.12 10.77 35.62
C SER A 558 -28.61 10.64 35.43
N GLN A 559 -29.13 11.36 34.44
CA GLN A 559 -30.53 11.32 34.08
C GLN A 559 -30.80 10.12 33.16
N VAL A 560 -31.48 9.10 33.69
CA VAL A 560 -31.84 7.90 32.92
C VAL A 560 -33.05 8.20 32.03
N VAL A 561 -34.11 8.79 32.61
CA VAL A 561 -35.29 9.31 31.88
C VAL A 561 -35.73 10.66 32.48
N HIS A 562 -36.75 11.29 31.88
CA HIS A 562 -37.31 12.54 32.39
C HIS A 562 -37.70 12.38 33.87
N ASP A 563 -37.22 13.30 34.72
CA ASP A 563 -37.42 13.33 36.17
C ASP A 563 -36.97 12.10 36.98
N LEU A 564 -36.07 11.29 36.42
CA LEU A 564 -35.45 10.17 37.11
C LEU A 564 -33.93 10.24 36.99
N PHE A 565 -33.28 10.40 38.13
CA PHE A 565 -31.84 10.53 38.26
C PHE A 565 -31.28 9.40 39.10
N TYR A 566 -30.11 8.90 38.73
CA TYR A 566 -29.39 7.87 39.47
C TYR A 566 -28.08 8.43 40.00
N HIS A 567 -27.72 8.02 41.22
CA HIS A 567 -26.37 8.22 41.73
C HIS A 567 -25.37 7.36 40.94
N GLN A 568 -24.14 7.86 40.75
CA GLN A 568 -23.15 7.21 39.89
C GLN A 568 -22.69 5.85 40.42
N ALA A 569 -22.61 5.69 41.74
CA ALA A 569 -22.31 4.40 42.37
C ALA A 569 -23.30 3.30 41.93
N ALA A 570 -24.59 3.60 41.95
CA ALA A 570 -25.63 2.65 41.54
C ALA A 570 -25.55 2.31 40.05
N LEU A 571 -25.28 3.30 39.19
CA LEU A 571 -25.09 3.04 37.76
C LEU A 571 -23.82 2.24 37.47
N ALA A 572 -22.75 2.42 38.24
CA ALA A 572 -21.52 1.63 38.12
C ALA A 572 -21.77 0.16 38.43
N GLU A 573 -22.54 -0.13 39.48
CA GLU A 573 -22.97 -1.50 39.78
C GLU A 573 -23.81 -2.09 38.63
N LEU A 574 -24.79 -1.33 38.10
CA LEU A 574 -25.62 -1.79 36.98
C LEU A 574 -24.81 -2.00 35.69
N ALA A 575 -23.82 -1.14 35.42
CA ALA A 575 -22.93 -1.24 34.26
C ALA A 575 -22.01 -2.46 34.35
N GLN A 576 -21.54 -2.78 35.57
CA GLN A 576 -20.78 -3.99 35.86
C GLN A 576 -21.64 -5.24 35.64
N LEU A 577 -22.89 -5.21 36.07
CA LEU A 577 -23.87 -6.27 35.87
C LEU A 577 -24.14 -6.54 34.37
N VAL A 578 -24.26 -5.48 33.56
CA VAL A 578 -24.33 -5.59 32.09
C VAL A 578 -23.09 -6.27 31.52
N ARG A 579 -21.89 -5.93 32.01
CA ARG A 579 -20.64 -6.53 31.55
C ARG A 579 -20.55 -8.01 31.88
N GLU A 580 -20.90 -8.38 33.11
CA GLU A 580 -20.93 -9.78 33.56
C GLU A 580 -21.93 -10.59 32.73
N LEU A 581 -23.12 -10.06 32.48
CA LEU A 581 -24.11 -10.70 31.61
C LEU A 581 -23.64 -10.80 30.16
N ALA A 582 -22.92 -9.79 29.64
CA ALA A 582 -22.38 -9.83 28.29
C ALA A 582 -21.25 -10.87 28.15
N GLN A 583 -20.45 -11.09 29.19
CA GLN A 583 -19.39 -12.09 29.24
C GLN A 583 -19.93 -13.51 29.45
N GLY A 584 -21.00 -13.66 30.25
CA GLY A 584 -21.65 -14.92 30.56
C GLY A 584 -22.77 -15.32 29.59
N ALA A 585 -22.98 -14.59 28.50
CA ALA A 585 -24.03 -14.86 27.50
C ALA A 585 -23.70 -16.10 26.64
N GLU A 586 -23.74 -17.28 27.26
CA GLU A 586 -23.86 -18.58 26.58
C GLU A 586 -25.30 -19.11 26.68
N GLU A 587 -25.82 -19.54 25.52
CA GLU A 587 -27.00 -20.36 25.20
C GLU A 587 -28.40 -20.04 25.78
N GLY A 588 -28.58 -19.24 26.84
CA GLY A 588 -29.84 -19.20 27.59
C GLY A 588 -30.93 -18.18 27.18
N GLY A 589 -30.72 -17.35 26.14
CA GLY A 589 -31.43 -16.06 26.08
C GLY A 589 -31.97 -15.58 24.72
N GLY A 590 -32.50 -16.45 23.85
CA GLY A 590 -33.26 -16.04 22.64
C GLY A 590 -32.51 -15.13 21.63
N LEU A 591 -31.20 -14.94 21.82
CA LEU A 591 -30.25 -14.21 20.99
C LEU A 591 -29.17 -15.23 20.55
N PRO A 592 -28.51 -15.05 19.40
CA PRO A 592 -27.50 -16.00 18.93
C PRO A 592 -26.41 -16.25 19.97
N ALA A 593 -26.07 -17.51 20.22
CA ALA A 593 -24.98 -17.89 21.13
C ALA A 593 -23.66 -17.22 20.71
N GLY A 594 -22.89 -16.73 21.68
CA GLY A 594 -21.63 -16.01 21.41
C GLY A 594 -21.80 -14.58 20.88
N SER A 595 -23.02 -14.03 20.85
CA SER A 595 -23.25 -12.65 20.38
C SER A 595 -22.76 -11.58 21.37
N GLY A 596 -22.62 -11.90 22.67
CA GLY A 596 -22.27 -10.92 23.70
C GLY A 596 -23.36 -9.88 23.96
N ALA A 597 -24.60 -10.14 23.52
CA ALA A 597 -25.73 -9.24 23.66
C ALA A 597 -26.53 -9.52 24.94
N VAL A 598 -26.82 -8.48 25.72
CA VAL A 598 -27.63 -8.55 26.93
C VAL A 598 -29.11 -8.33 26.60
N GLY A 599 -29.97 -9.27 27.00
CA GLY A 599 -31.42 -9.16 26.88
C GLY A 599 -32.07 -8.43 28.05
N ALA A 600 -33.19 -7.75 27.81
CA ALA A 600 -33.91 -7.01 28.84
C ALA A 600 -34.46 -7.90 29.97
N ALA A 601 -34.85 -9.15 29.69
CA ALA A 601 -35.33 -10.09 30.70
C ALA A 601 -34.19 -10.55 31.62
N THR A 602 -33.05 -10.94 31.04
CA THR A 602 -31.86 -11.36 31.78
C THR A 602 -31.31 -10.24 32.65
N PHE A 603 -31.27 -9.00 32.12
CA PHE A 603 -30.86 -7.85 32.90
C PHE A 603 -31.84 -7.52 34.04
N ARG A 604 -33.15 -7.63 33.80
CA ARG A 604 -34.18 -7.47 34.84
C ARG A 604 -33.97 -8.45 35.99
N ASP A 605 -33.80 -9.73 35.66
CA ASP A 605 -33.69 -10.80 36.66
C ASP A 605 -32.41 -10.67 37.48
N ALA A 606 -31.31 -10.25 36.85
CA ALA A 606 -30.03 -10.07 37.52
C ALA A 606 -29.94 -8.76 38.33
N SER A 607 -30.63 -7.69 37.90
CA SER A 607 -30.66 -6.39 38.63
C SER A 607 -31.74 -6.31 39.72
N GLY A 608 -32.72 -7.23 39.71
CA GLY A 608 -33.89 -7.17 40.61
C GLY A 608 -34.87 -6.03 40.29
N LEU A 609 -34.65 -5.30 39.18
CA LEU A 609 -35.49 -4.18 38.76
C LEU A 609 -36.81 -4.66 38.15
N GLY A 610 -37.85 -3.83 38.23
CA GLY A 610 -39.05 -4.03 37.42
C GLY A 610 -38.76 -3.93 35.91
N ARG A 611 -39.55 -4.63 35.06
CA ARG A 611 -39.37 -4.66 33.59
C ARG A 611 -39.21 -3.28 32.96
N LYS A 612 -40.05 -2.32 33.38
CA LYS A 612 -40.02 -0.94 32.88
C LYS A 612 -38.69 -0.25 33.20
N ARG A 613 -38.16 -0.43 34.42
CA ARG A 613 -36.93 0.21 34.88
C ARG A 613 -35.70 -0.39 34.21
N ALA A 614 -35.64 -1.71 34.09
CA ALA A 614 -34.58 -2.41 33.39
C ALA A 614 -34.40 -1.90 31.94
N ILE A 615 -35.51 -1.74 31.20
CA ILE A 615 -35.48 -1.19 29.83
C ILE A 615 -34.94 0.24 29.81
N GLN A 616 -35.40 1.10 30.71
CA GLN A 616 -34.95 2.51 30.77
C GLN A 616 -33.44 2.63 31.03
N VAL A 617 -32.89 1.78 31.89
CA VAL A 617 -31.45 1.74 32.18
C VAL A 617 -30.65 1.24 30.98
N LEU A 618 -31.11 0.20 30.29
CA LEU A 618 -30.46 -0.30 29.07
C LEU A 618 -30.48 0.74 27.94
N GLU A 619 -31.62 1.42 27.74
CA GLU A 619 -31.73 2.52 26.78
C GLU A 619 -30.82 3.70 27.14
N PHE A 620 -30.62 3.96 28.43
CA PHE A 620 -29.64 4.93 28.90
C PHE A 620 -28.22 4.50 28.54
N PHE A 621 -27.83 3.24 28.78
CA PHE A 621 -26.51 2.73 28.39
C PHE A 621 -26.26 2.76 26.88
N ASP A 622 -27.31 2.58 26.07
CA ASP A 622 -27.23 2.76 24.62
C ASP A 622 -26.98 4.23 24.26
N ARG A 623 -27.71 5.14 24.91
CA ARG A 623 -27.62 6.59 24.68
C ARG A 623 -26.23 7.12 25.03
N VAL A 624 -25.66 6.65 26.15
CA VAL A 624 -24.31 7.07 26.58
C VAL A 624 -23.17 6.28 25.94
N GLY A 625 -23.50 5.42 24.98
CA GLY A 625 -22.52 4.67 24.20
C GLY A 625 -21.78 3.57 24.96
N TYR A 626 -22.24 3.18 26.16
CA TYR A 626 -21.74 2.01 26.88
C TYR A 626 -22.16 0.72 26.16
N THR A 627 -23.42 0.65 25.75
CA THR A 627 -23.98 -0.41 24.92
C THR A 627 -24.43 0.13 23.56
N ARG A 628 -24.82 -0.79 22.67
CA ARG A 628 -25.50 -0.49 21.41
C ARG A 628 -26.63 -1.50 21.21
N ARG A 629 -27.85 -1.01 21.06
CA ARG A 629 -29.00 -1.83 20.68
C ARG A 629 -28.82 -2.45 19.29
N VAL A 630 -28.96 -3.76 19.20
CA VAL A 630 -28.99 -4.55 17.97
C VAL A 630 -30.13 -5.56 18.06
N GLY A 631 -31.19 -5.34 17.27
CA GLY A 631 -32.42 -6.13 17.36
C GLY A 631 -33.04 -6.03 18.76
N ASN A 632 -33.15 -7.18 19.42
CA ASN A 632 -33.72 -7.32 20.78
C ASN A 632 -32.67 -7.34 21.90
N GLY A 633 -31.37 -7.18 21.57
CA GLY A 633 -30.28 -7.22 22.53
C GLY A 633 -29.45 -5.94 22.57
N HIS A 634 -28.71 -5.76 23.66
CA HIS A 634 -27.80 -4.63 23.88
C HIS A 634 -26.35 -5.15 23.90
N LEU A 635 -25.55 -4.76 22.90
CA LEU A 635 -24.16 -5.18 22.78
C LEU A 635 -23.23 -4.22 23.52
N LEU A 636 -22.33 -4.75 24.33
CA LEU A 636 -21.27 -3.95 24.94
C LEU A 636 -20.32 -3.44 23.86
N ARG A 637 -19.98 -2.14 23.87
CA ARG A 637 -19.01 -1.62 22.90
C ARG A 637 -17.59 -2.12 23.26
N PRO A 638 -16.77 -2.46 22.26
CA PRO A 638 -15.37 -2.82 22.51
C PRO A 638 -14.64 -1.70 23.25
N GLN A 639 -13.86 -2.03 24.28
CA GLN A 639 -13.12 -1.08 25.13
C GLN A 639 -13.99 -0.05 25.87
N ALA A 640 -15.31 -0.24 25.94
CA ALA A 640 -16.14 0.61 26.80
C ALA A 640 -15.66 0.44 28.26
N LEU A 641 -15.16 1.52 28.85
CA LEU A 641 -14.83 1.59 30.27
C LEU A 641 -15.94 2.40 30.96
N TRP A 642 -16.52 1.83 32.02
CA TRP A 642 -17.42 2.59 32.88
C TRP A 642 -16.58 3.26 33.96
N SER A 643 -16.10 4.48 33.69
CA SER A 643 -15.23 5.26 34.57
C SER A 643 -16.02 5.91 35.71
N TYR A 644 -16.50 5.10 36.63
CA TYR A 644 -16.84 5.49 38.00
C TYR A 644 -16.34 4.40 38.96
N SER A 645 -15.02 4.27 39.09
CA SER A 645 -14.47 3.77 40.35
C SER A 645 -14.56 4.95 41.30
N ALA A 646 -15.29 4.81 42.41
CA ALA A 646 -14.93 5.58 43.58
C ALA A 646 -13.43 5.35 43.80
N ALA A 647 -12.66 6.41 44.00
CA ALA A 647 -11.45 6.24 44.79
C ALA A 647 -11.93 5.60 46.09
N LEU A 648 -11.63 4.32 46.29
CA LEU A 648 -11.70 3.75 47.62
C LEU A 648 -10.85 4.67 48.50
N PRO A 649 -11.39 5.25 49.58
CA PRO A 649 -10.56 5.96 50.54
C PRO A 649 -9.47 4.98 50.96
N ASN A 650 -8.20 5.38 50.83
CA ASN A 650 -7.06 4.61 51.33
C ASN A 650 -7.37 4.08 52.74
N SER A 651 -7.42 2.75 52.85
CA SER A 651 -7.08 2.02 54.07
C SER A 651 -5.60 1.69 54.05
#